data_AF-A4F0R2-F1
#
_entry.id   AF-A4F0R2-F1
#
_cell.length_a   1.000
_cell.length_b   1.000
_cell.length_c   1.000
_cell.angle_alpha   90.00
_cell.angle_beta   90.00
_cell.angle_gamma   90.00
#
_symmetry.space_group_name_H-M   'P 1'
#
loop_
_entity.id
_entity.type
_entity.pdbx_description
1 polymer ?
#
loop_
_entity_poly.entity_id
_entity_poly.type
_entity_poly.pdbx_seq_one_letter_code
_entity_poly.pdbx_strand_id
1 'polypeptide(L)'
;MTLKPLDKLIFNLPVQGKKHFAQLEKRAWAALKSNPPRVAEAGLLIERLFKMKAHSPAAHDMATTLLDLEPDHRFKSGIAREIQIALLSAQSGDLDAFLATASVIRRTAVIKKNLLSCLLAYYLNEVRAGNYRLTFDISKIVHSGFQPSVISAALEFILLLDSESEKYGQNTDLKAYLESKTPKSRLLEFIYTEKYQDSVTAYEKCMRWIARRLDQGLEPGKSLTKLGNQATMALYLDQNIYFTLGDNAIGKPIIQELVEQIHARLADETAELGGAQLITLATACAGLLRSFNEDAEAARLIRATFERMKGSYRQARLIISDGCRTPQRGMTDIASQTLLDLKAELVARLDEEFVQSPEEPVLGHVIDVARILEEFNKERSYALLKSLTAEGSEIWDNLAFQRTVLRTQNSKTAAMVRPWLLQEGKIAELAASPVANAVLQYLSSYGPEEEFRTTLQQISTETQSNEDLAGLRVVGAAHLREDEISDAIFCSAKILATFAKRMASSDKTSDILRYVGHCDLLNRAMFRNDIGPIYKKVPQPEGMKGIVFMLPYYAHHVNFSPVMSLLELKKQGYTVINLTEGCLPYEPSGIAEVDQFLGCLTQGTLNYKHDKTPRGVEDLYFEWSIDWEGMDIRCSAPGLEDTNMFQQFLERLCIYKRAYTIDISNLYMARMLTALIKRTDNLLQMYYDIFEATRSLDVKVRYLVNEAYAAPMGTIRFACADHGADHGVHCLFALNAYESYYGKTNDGLSHALALEDMTRYDAVRAPNLAVPEKFNAWAEQADLDSLLKKAQDFTASKRKPKLVPEAISLRDKLIADRAAGKFNVCLIGKVVVDLGAFRLYDGPGHRDMKDWIHHSVEVARANPHVNLLIKPHPHELNQGVSFYLTETLAELAEAENFPDNVIFLDHHWYSITDLVDFVDLVSMWNGTSCLELGVLEIPTVMSSHYAKMDYPIGFAQPQSRQDYEDILTGKKRITPGARIPELSAGLIEYISTTEVSIPYEYSRRYASNKKLRVPKMRMDLVDRYFQEGDEYVTEMADRFFRH
;
A
#
# COMPACT_ATOMS: atom_id res chain seq x y z
N MET A 1 -2.00 28.29 51.82
CA MET A 1 -2.97 27.81 50.80
C MET A 1 -2.30 26.76 49.93
N THR A 2 -2.80 25.52 49.92
CA THR A 2 -2.27 24.41 49.09
C THR A 2 -2.91 24.42 47.71
N LEU A 3 -2.10 24.33 46.64
CA LEU A 3 -2.53 24.44 45.23
C LEU A 3 -3.22 23.19 44.65
N LYS A 4 -3.48 22.14 45.44
CA LYS A 4 -4.25 20.96 45.02
C LYS A 4 -5.61 21.24 44.35
N PRO A 5 -6.34 22.34 44.64
CA PRO A 5 -7.57 22.66 43.90
C PRO A 5 -7.33 23.09 42.44
N LEU A 6 -6.12 23.53 42.08
CA LEU A 6 -5.81 24.06 40.75
C LEU A 6 -5.67 22.95 39.70
N ASP A 7 -5.08 21.80 40.07
CA ASP A 7 -4.92 20.66 39.17
C ASP A 7 -6.27 20.09 38.71
N LYS A 8 -7.26 20.02 39.61
CA LYS A 8 -8.62 19.58 39.27
C LYS A 8 -9.40 20.62 38.44
N LEU A 9 -9.12 21.91 38.62
CA LEU A 9 -9.76 22.97 37.84
C LEU A 9 -9.24 23.03 36.40
N ILE A 10 -7.97 22.67 36.17
CA ILE A 10 -7.31 22.71 34.86
C ILE A 10 -7.70 21.51 33.98
N PHE A 11 -7.92 20.33 34.58
CA PHE A 11 -8.30 19.12 33.83
C PHE A 11 -9.71 19.15 33.23
N ASN A 12 -10.61 20.02 33.73
CA ASN A 12 -12.03 20.03 33.37
C ASN A 12 -12.48 21.26 32.56
N LEU A 13 -11.57 22.14 32.11
CA LEU A 13 -11.96 23.31 31.32
C LEU A 13 -12.01 22.98 29.82
N PRO A 14 -13.14 23.20 29.14
CA PRO A 14 -13.18 23.12 27.69
C PRO A 14 -12.37 24.27 27.09
N VAL A 15 -11.73 24.00 25.96
CA VAL A 15 -10.91 24.96 25.21
C VAL A 15 -11.81 26.08 24.67
N GLN A 16 -12.08 27.12 25.47
CA GLN A 16 -12.52 28.45 25.00
C GLN A 16 -12.53 29.48 26.16
N GLY A 17 -11.66 30.50 26.08
CA GLY A 17 -11.75 31.73 26.88
C GLY A 17 -10.41 32.37 27.30
N LYS A 18 -9.91 33.35 26.52
CA LYS A 18 -8.64 34.08 26.77
C LYS A 18 -8.55 34.81 28.14
N LYS A 19 -9.67 35.15 28.79
CA LYS A 19 -9.69 35.98 30.02
C LYS A 19 -9.35 35.22 31.32
N HIS A 20 -9.73 33.94 31.45
CA HIS A 20 -9.41 33.16 32.65
C HIS A 20 -7.92 32.79 32.73
N PHE A 21 -7.26 32.75 31.58
CA PHE A 21 -5.85 32.37 31.46
C PHE A 21 -4.89 33.45 31.98
N ALA A 22 -5.15 34.73 31.68
CA ALA A 22 -4.34 35.86 32.15
C ALA A 22 -4.33 36.01 33.68
N GLN A 23 -5.41 35.60 34.36
CA GLN A 23 -5.46 35.60 35.83
C GLN A 23 -4.64 34.45 36.46
N LEU A 24 -4.58 33.29 35.81
CA LEU A 24 -3.77 32.15 36.23
C LEU A 24 -2.27 32.46 36.09
N GLU A 25 -1.89 33.07 34.97
CA GLU A 25 -0.53 33.56 34.71
C GLU A 25 -0.08 34.56 35.79
N LYS A 26 -0.90 35.59 36.07
CA LYS A 26 -0.60 36.60 37.10
C LYS A 26 -0.42 35.99 38.50
N ARG A 27 -1.16 34.93 38.83
CA ARG A 27 -1.07 34.22 40.12
C ARG A 27 0.17 33.34 40.24
N ALA A 28 0.58 32.68 39.16
CA ALA A 28 1.82 31.91 39.12
C ALA A 28 3.04 32.82 39.32
N TRP A 29 3.03 34.00 38.69
CA TRP A 29 4.09 35.00 38.81
C TRP A 29 4.23 35.60 40.22
N ALA A 30 3.10 35.88 40.88
CA ALA A 30 3.11 36.36 42.27
C ALA A 30 3.68 35.31 43.25
N ALA A 31 3.47 34.02 42.97
CA ALA A 31 4.00 32.93 43.78
C ALA A 31 5.52 32.73 43.58
N LEU A 32 6.01 32.87 42.34
CA LEU A 32 7.45 32.79 42.03
C LEU A 32 8.26 33.93 42.67
N LYS A 33 7.74 35.16 42.65
CA LYS A 33 8.42 36.32 43.27
C LYS A 33 8.45 36.29 44.80
N SER A 34 7.58 35.51 45.46
CA SER A 34 7.42 35.54 46.92
C SER A 34 8.07 34.36 47.67
N ASN A 35 8.51 33.28 47.00
CA ASN A 35 9.15 32.16 47.70
C ASN A 35 10.08 31.26 46.81
N PRO A 36 11.39 31.60 46.71
CA PRO A 36 12.36 30.93 45.82
C PRO A 36 12.61 29.41 46.00
N PRO A 37 12.45 28.76 47.17
CA PRO A 37 12.79 27.34 47.32
C PRO A 37 11.85 26.34 46.63
N ARG A 38 10.75 26.78 45.98
CA ARG A 38 9.76 25.90 45.32
C ARG A 38 9.91 25.82 43.79
N VAL A 39 11.12 26.06 43.29
CA VAL A 39 11.49 26.06 41.86
C VAL A 39 11.19 24.73 41.14
N ALA A 40 11.20 23.58 41.83
CA ALA A 40 10.90 22.29 41.21
C ALA A 40 9.42 22.14 40.78
N GLU A 41 8.47 22.65 41.57
CA GLU A 41 7.04 22.64 41.23
C GLU A 41 6.70 23.76 40.23
N ALA A 42 7.37 24.91 40.33
CA ALA A 42 7.29 25.96 39.32
C ALA A 42 7.83 25.47 37.97
N GLY A 43 8.89 24.66 37.95
CA GLY A 43 9.44 24.04 36.75
C GLY A 43 8.44 23.15 36.01
N LEU A 44 7.60 22.41 36.72
CA LEU A 44 6.52 21.58 36.15
C LEU A 44 5.36 22.42 35.59
N LEU A 45 5.02 23.54 36.26
CA LEU A 45 4.03 24.49 35.77
C LEU A 45 4.55 25.24 34.53
N ILE A 46 5.82 25.62 34.54
CA ILE A 46 6.56 26.23 33.43
C ILE A 46 6.66 25.25 32.25
N GLU A 47 6.95 23.97 32.49
CA GLU A 47 6.96 22.90 31.47
C GLU A 47 5.58 22.76 30.80
N ARG A 48 4.48 22.88 31.56
CA ARG A 48 3.12 22.82 31.03
C ARG A 48 2.71 24.10 30.30
N LEU A 49 3.15 25.27 30.75
CA LEU A 49 2.97 26.55 30.04
C LEU A 49 3.75 26.57 28.71
N PHE A 50 4.96 26.00 28.69
CA PHE A 50 5.78 25.82 27.47
C PHE A 50 5.12 24.90 26.45
N LYS A 51 4.37 23.89 26.87
CA LYS A 51 3.59 23.01 25.96
C LYS A 51 2.40 23.73 25.30
N MET A 52 1.93 24.85 25.85
CA MET A 52 0.69 25.49 25.40
C MET A 52 0.86 26.72 24.50
N LYS A 53 1.99 27.46 24.57
CA LYS A 53 2.29 28.59 23.67
C LYS A 53 3.80 28.82 23.47
N ALA A 54 4.41 28.09 22.53
CA ALA A 54 5.83 28.27 22.20
C ALA A 54 6.18 29.61 21.50
N HIS A 55 5.19 30.43 21.12
CA HIS A 55 5.39 31.60 20.23
C HIS A 55 4.80 32.92 20.77
N SER A 56 4.87 33.19 22.07
CA SER A 56 4.36 34.45 22.65
C SER A 56 5.45 35.32 23.28
N PRO A 57 5.30 36.66 23.35
CA PRO A 57 6.25 37.56 24.04
C PRO A 57 6.56 37.15 25.48
N ALA A 58 5.60 36.52 26.17
CA ALA A 58 5.80 35.98 27.52
C ALA A 58 6.89 34.89 27.60
N ALA A 59 7.18 34.18 26.51
CA ALA A 59 8.28 33.19 26.47
C ALA A 59 9.67 33.87 26.46
N HIS A 60 9.78 35.08 25.91
CA HIS A 60 11.01 35.87 25.90
C HIS A 60 11.29 36.44 27.29
N ASP A 61 10.30 37.10 27.94
CA ASP A 61 10.44 37.60 29.31
C ASP A 61 10.82 36.49 30.31
N MET A 62 10.33 35.26 30.08
CA MET A 62 10.64 34.09 30.90
C MET A 62 12.08 33.60 30.72
N ALA A 63 12.63 33.66 29.49
CA ALA A 63 14.01 33.31 29.20
C ALA A 63 14.99 34.35 29.78
N THR A 64 14.67 35.64 29.70
CA THR A 64 15.46 36.72 30.30
C THR A 64 15.49 36.62 31.83
N THR A 65 14.34 36.30 32.46
CA THR A 65 14.27 36.10 33.92
C THR A 65 15.10 34.89 34.40
N LEU A 66 15.25 33.85 33.56
CA LEU A 66 16.11 32.69 33.87
C LEU A 66 17.61 33.02 33.76
N LEU A 67 17.97 34.02 32.96
CA LEU A 67 19.34 34.52 32.82
C LEU A 67 19.77 35.41 33.99
N ASP A 68 18.83 36.13 34.60
CA ASP A 68 19.06 37.01 35.75
C ASP A 68 19.19 36.28 37.11
N LEU A 69 19.02 34.95 37.15
CA LEU A 69 19.20 34.14 38.36
C LEU A 69 20.70 33.87 38.60
N GLU A 70 21.24 34.33 39.73
CA GLU A 70 22.66 34.14 40.06
C GLU A 70 23.05 32.64 40.04
N PRO A 71 24.20 32.28 39.42
CA PRO A 71 24.60 30.88 39.19
C PRO A 71 24.81 30.06 40.47
N ASP A 72 24.86 30.69 41.63
CA ASP A 72 25.27 30.04 42.87
C ASP A 72 24.09 29.76 43.80
N HIS A 73 23.37 28.67 43.50
CA HIS A 73 23.08 27.58 44.45
C HIS A 73 21.98 26.62 43.95
N ARG A 74 22.39 25.35 43.78
CA ARG A 74 21.57 24.12 43.89
C ARG A 74 20.32 24.02 42.99
N PHE A 75 20.48 24.17 41.68
CA PHE A 75 19.58 23.46 40.76
C PHE A 75 19.86 21.94 40.85
N LYS A 76 19.05 21.22 41.62
CA LYS A 76 19.17 19.75 41.73
C LYS A 76 18.80 19.01 40.42
N SER A 77 18.21 19.68 39.44
CA SER A 77 17.95 19.10 38.11
C SER A 77 18.98 19.61 37.09
N GLY A 78 19.72 18.69 36.47
CA GLY A 78 20.71 19.02 35.42
C GLY A 78 20.14 19.83 34.25
N ILE A 79 18.83 19.73 34.01
CA ILE A 79 18.11 20.42 32.93
C ILE A 79 18.16 21.94 33.06
N ALA A 80 18.01 22.52 34.25
CA ALA A 80 18.00 23.98 34.40
C ALA A 80 19.38 24.58 34.13
N ARG A 81 20.45 23.89 34.54
CA ARG A 81 21.84 24.27 34.24
C ARG A 81 22.13 24.14 32.74
N GLU A 82 21.67 23.06 32.09
CA GLU A 82 21.82 22.88 30.64
C GLU A 82 21.06 23.96 29.84
N ILE A 83 19.87 24.36 30.30
CA ILE A 83 19.09 25.46 29.72
C ILE A 83 19.80 26.80 29.90
N GLN A 84 20.35 27.08 31.08
CA GLN A 84 21.07 28.32 31.35
C GLN A 84 22.36 28.40 30.52
N ILE A 85 23.10 27.30 30.37
CA ILE A 85 24.28 27.24 29.48
C ILE A 85 23.85 27.47 28.03
N ALA A 86 22.77 26.85 27.56
CA ALA A 86 22.27 27.09 26.21
C ALA A 86 21.86 28.57 26.02
N LEU A 87 21.17 29.18 26.98
CA LEU A 87 20.79 30.60 26.92
C LEU A 87 22.01 31.53 26.94
N LEU A 88 23.05 31.21 27.73
CA LEU A 88 24.30 31.97 27.76
C LEU A 88 25.09 31.83 26.45
N SER A 89 25.11 30.64 25.83
CA SER A 89 25.68 30.44 24.48
C SER A 89 24.89 31.17 23.40
N ALA A 90 23.57 31.30 23.57
CA ALA A 90 22.75 32.15 22.69
C ALA A 90 23.11 33.63 22.86
N GLN A 91 23.37 34.11 24.08
CA GLN A 91 23.81 35.49 24.36
C GLN A 91 25.22 35.80 23.84
N SER A 92 26.11 34.80 23.69
CA SER A 92 27.43 35.02 23.09
C SER A 92 27.39 35.11 21.56
N GLY A 93 26.22 34.88 20.94
CA GLY A 93 26.08 34.83 19.48
C GLY A 93 26.66 33.56 18.85
N ASP A 94 27.12 32.59 19.65
CA ASP A 94 27.77 31.37 19.18
C ASP A 94 26.73 30.26 18.96
N LEU A 95 26.22 30.20 17.73
CA LEU A 95 25.18 29.24 17.34
C LEU A 95 25.68 27.78 17.41
N ASP A 96 26.97 27.53 17.15
CA ASP A 96 27.53 26.17 17.17
C ASP A 96 27.61 25.67 18.63
N ALA A 97 28.01 26.53 19.58
CA ALA A 97 27.97 26.21 21.01
C ALA A 97 26.53 26.03 21.54
N PHE A 98 25.59 26.85 21.06
CA PHE A 98 24.17 26.74 21.40
C PHE A 98 23.57 25.40 20.95
N LEU A 99 23.77 25.03 19.68
CA LEU A 99 23.24 23.79 19.11
C LEU A 99 23.91 22.54 19.71
N ALA A 100 25.22 22.61 19.98
CA ALA A 100 25.94 21.55 20.67
C ALA A 100 25.36 21.31 22.08
N THR A 101 25.08 22.37 22.83
CA THR A 101 24.50 22.28 24.18
C THR A 101 23.05 21.78 24.14
N ALA A 102 22.22 22.27 23.22
CA ALA A 102 20.84 21.83 23.05
C ALA A 102 20.73 20.34 22.68
N SER A 103 21.74 19.79 22.00
CA SER A 103 21.81 18.36 21.65
C SER A 103 21.95 17.42 22.86
N VAL A 104 22.57 17.90 23.95
CA VAL A 104 22.95 17.13 25.14
C VAL A 104 21.78 16.91 26.11
N ILE A 105 20.67 17.65 25.99
CA ILE A 105 19.52 17.58 26.91
C ILE A 105 18.84 16.19 26.83
N ARG A 106 19.18 15.25 27.72
CA ARG A 106 19.02 13.80 27.47
C ARG A 106 17.62 13.17 27.65
N ARG A 107 16.55 13.88 28.07
CA ARG A 107 15.25 13.22 28.38
C ARG A 107 14.04 13.68 27.54
N THR A 108 13.35 12.68 26.97
CA THR A 108 12.07 12.66 26.20
C THR A 108 11.96 13.64 25.01
N ALA A 109 11.74 13.09 23.81
CA ALA A 109 11.70 13.80 22.53
C ALA A 109 10.74 15.00 22.46
N VAL A 110 9.63 14.96 23.22
CA VAL A 110 8.63 16.04 23.26
C VAL A 110 9.15 17.29 23.99
N ILE A 111 9.96 17.12 25.03
CA ILE A 111 10.57 18.25 25.78
C ILE A 111 11.65 18.91 24.91
N LYS A 112 12.43 18.10 24.18
CA LYS A 112 13.45 18.59 23.23
C LYS A 112 12.86 19.51 22.16
N LYS A 113 11.73 19.13 21.54
CA LYS A 113 11.11 19.93 20.46
C LYS A 113 10.68 21.31 20.95
N ASN A 114 9.90 21.37 22.02
CA ASN A 114 9.29 22.62 22.49
C ASN A 114 10.32 23.58 23.11
N LEU A 115 11.30 23.04 23.86
CA LEU A 115 12.36 23.84 24.47
C LEU A 115 13.26 24.48 23.40
N LEU A 116 13.61 23.72 22.35
CA LEU A 116 14.40 24.24 21.23
C LEU A 116 13.67 25.36 20.49
N SER A 117 12.35 25.21 20.25
CA SER A 117 11.53 26.26 19.64
C SER A 117 11.51 27.56 20.45
N CYS A 118 11.49 27.48 21.78
CA CYS A 118 11.51 28.68 22.63
C CYS A 118 12.89 29.33 22.71
N LEU A 119 13.97 28.54 22.76
CA LEU A 119 15.34 29.07 22.74
C LEU A 119 15.67 29.74 21.39
N LEU A 120 15.19 29.17 20.28
CA LEU A 120 15.23 29.81 18.96
C LEU A 120 14.44 31.13 18.94
N ALA A 121 13.26 31.17 19.56
CA ALA A 121 12.47 32.40 19.67
C ALA A 121 13.18 33.51 20.46
N TYR A 122 13.90 33.17 21.53
CA TYR A 122 14.71 34.12 22.30
C TYR A 122 15.86 34.69 21.47
N TYR A 123 16.66 33.83 20.83
CA TYR A 123 17.79 34.25 19.98
C TYR A 123 17.34 35.22 18.86
N LEU A 124 16.17 35.00 18.28
CA LEU A 124 15.61 35.89 17.25
C LEU A 124 15.16 37.24 17.78
N ASN A 125 14.63 37.31 19.00
CA ASN A 125 14.27 38.62 19.56
C ASN A 125 15.52 39.47 19.81
N GLU A 126 16.63 38.84 20.19
CA GLU A 126 17.91 39.55 20.31
C GLU A 126 18.49 39.97 18.95
N VAL A 127 18.38 39.11 17.92
CA VAL A 127 18.73 39.48 16.54
C VAL A 127 17.84 40.62 16.04
N ARG A 128 16.53 40.60 16.35
CA ARG A 128 15.56 41.66 16.03
C ARG A 128 15.88 42.97 16.75
N ALA A 129 16.37 42.90 17.98
CA ALA A 129 16.83 44.05 18.76
C ALA A 129 18.14 44.66 18.23
N GLY A 130 18.75 44.04 17.19
CA GLY A 130 20.02 44.48 16.60
C GLY A 130 21.24 44.05 17.39
N ASN A 131 21.07 43.21 18.43
CA ASN A 131 22.15 42.78 19.30
C ASN A 131 23.04 41.72 18.63
N TYR A 132 22.54 40.99 17.63
CA TYR A 132 23.30 39.95 16.91
C TYR A 132 23.04 39.96 15.39
N ARG A 133 24.03 39.51 14.60
CA ARG A 133 23.90 39.24 13.15
C ARG A 133 23.55 37.76 12.92
N LEU A 134 22.53 37.49 12.11
CA LEU A 134 22.12 36.11 11.79
C LEU A 134 22.95 35.56 10.62
N THR A 135 23.86 34.61 10.88
CA THR A 135 24.46 33.77 9.81
C THR A 135 23.89 32.36 9.94
N PHE A 136 23.00 31.99 9.02
CA PHE A 136 22.25 30.72 9.07
C PHE A 136 22.77 29.74 8.01
N ASP A 137 23.41 28.65 8.43
CA ASP A 137 23.87 27.58 7.53
C ASP A 137 23.11 26.28 7.82
N ILE A 138 22.06 26.02 7.01
CA ILE A 138 21.20 24.84 7.10
C ILE A 138 21.99 23.53 6.86
N SER A 139 23.08 23.57 6.10
CA SER A 139 23.85 22.37 5.77
C SER A 139 24.42 21.71 7.04
N LYS A 140 24.84 22.51 8.01
CA LYS A 140 25.39 22.05 9.29
C LYS A 140 24.37 21.35 10.18
N ILE A 141 23.10 21.77 10.17
CA ILE A 141 22.00 21.15 10.95
C ILE A 141 21.63 19.78 10.36
N VAL A 142 21.64 19.67 9.03
CA VAL A 142 21.36 18.39 8.34
C VAL A 142 22.52 17.40 8.51
N HIS A 143 23.76 17.88 8.67
CA HIS A 143 24.97 17.04 8.75
C HIS A 143 25.36 16.59 10.17
N SER A 144 24.71 17.11 11.21
CA SER A 144 25.06 16.85 12.62
C SER A 144 24.32 15.66 13.26
N GLY A 145 23.56 14.88 12.48
CA GLY A 145 22.95 13.62 12.93
C GLY A 145 21.73 13.79 13.85
N PHE A 146 21.00 14.92 13.76
CA PHE A 146 19.84 15.20 14.60
C PHE A 146 18.64 14.28 14.32
N GLN A 147 17.82 14.06 15.36
CA GLN A 147 16.56 13.30 15.27
C GLN A 147 15.55 14.03 14.35
N PRO A 148 14.73 13.31 13.56
CA PRO A 148 13.77 13.90 12.61
C PRO A 148 12.81 14.95 13.19
N SER A 149 12.48 14.85 14.49
CA SER A 149 11.62 15.83 15.17
C SER A 149 12.24 17.22 15.33
N VAL A 150 13.58 17.31 15.38
CA VAL A 150 14.33 18.57 15.48
C VAL A 150 14.38 19.27 14.12
N ILE A 151 14.59 18.49 13.05
CA ILE A 151 14.56 18.97 11.68
C ILE A 151 13.16 19.50 11.32
N SER A 152 12.11 18.76 11.70
CA SER A 152 10.71 19.20 11.51
C SER A 152 10.39 20.52 12.22
N ALA A 153 10.88 20.74 13.45
CA ALA A 153 10.66 22.00 14.17
C ALA A 153 11.41 23.19 13.55
N ALA A 154 12.62 22.96 13.02
CA ALA A 154 13.39 23.97 12.31
C ALA A 154 12.74 24.36 10.96
N LEU A 155 12.08 23.42 10.29
CA LEU A 155 11.37 23.65 9.02
C LEU A 155 10.00 24.34 9.22
N GLU A 156 9.20 23.93 10.22
CA GLU A 156 7.97 24.65 10.64
C GLU A 156 8.29 26.12 10.96
N PHE A 157 9.46 26.37 11.52
CA PHE A 157 9.96 27.68 11.89
C PHE A 157 10.39 28.54 10.68
N ILE A 158 10.99 27.95 9.63
CA ILE A 158 11.34 28.65 8.38
C ILE A 158 10.09 29.11 7.63
N LEU A 159 9.03 28.30 7.62
CA LEU A 159 7.74 28.64 6.99
C LEU A 159 7.02 29.80 7.69
N LEU A 160 7.17 29.92 9.01
CA LEU A 160 6.61 31.05 9.76
C LEU A 160 7.26 32.38 9.35
N LEU A 161 8.57 32.37 9.09
CA LEU A 161 9.32 33.55 8.61
C LEU A 161 8.95 33.95 7.18
N ASP A 162 8.63 32.98 6.31
CA ASP A 162 8.19 33.23 4.94
C ASP A 162 6.78 33.86 4.90
N SER A 163 5.87 33.37 5.76
CA SER A 163 4.47 33.83 5.85
C SER A 163 4.28 35.27 6.35
N GLU A 164 5.26 35.83 7.07
CA GLU A 164 5.22 37.22 7.56
C GLU A 164 6.11 38.19 6.73
N SER A 165 6.73 37.73 5.64
CA SER A 165 7.68 38.51 4.84
C SER A 165 7.08 39.77 4.20
N GLU A 166 5.78 39.77 3.86
CA GLU A 166 5.07 40.95 3.33
C GLU A 166 4.90 42.08 4.36
N LYS A 167 4.91 41.76 5.67
CA LYS A 167 4.68 42.74 6.74
C LYS A 167 5.92 43.56 7.11
N TYR A 168 7.11 43.13 6.67
CA TYR A 168 8.40 43.62 7.19
C TYR A 168 9.42 43.92 6.07
N GLY A 169 8.94 44.56 4.99
CA GLY A 169 9.65 44.81 3.73
C GLY A 169 10.89 45.73 3.75
N GLN A 170 11.73 45.69 4.78
CA GLN A 170 13.01 46.41 4.78
C GLN A 170 14.25 45.58 5.14
N ASN A 171 14.12 44.26 5.34
CA ASN A 171 15.30 43.42 5.48
C ASN A 171 15.76 42.89 4.11
N THR A 172 16.60 43.67 3.44
CA THR A 172 17.13 43.40 2.09
C THR A 172 17.86 42.05 1.98
N ASP A 173 18.45 41.57 3.07
CA ASP A 173 19.20 40.32 3.09
C ASP A 173 18.28 39.09 3.19
N LEU A 174 17.15 39.20 3.91
CA LEU A 174 16.15 38.11 3.99
C LEU A 174 15.39 37.96 2.66
N LYS A 175 15.07 39.08 2.01
CA LYS A 175 14.49 39.08 0.67
C LYS A 175 15.45 38.49 -0.37
N ALA A 176 16.72 38.88 -0.35
CA ALA A 176 17.75 38.29 -1.21
C ALA A 176 17.97 36.79 -0.93
N TYR A 177 17.92 36.35 0.34
CA TYR A 177 18.00 34.94 0.70
C TYR A 177 16.79 34.14 0.20
N LEU A 178 15.56 34.64 0.39
CA LEU A 178 14.34 33.99 -0.11
C LEU A 178 14.29 33.98 -1.64
N GLU A 179 14.74 35.04 -2.31
CA GLU A 179 14.85 35.11 -3.77
C GLU A 179 15.99 34.24 -4.33
N SER A 180 17.03 33.94 -3.53
CA SER A 180 18.11 33.02 -3.89
C SER A 180 17.74 31.53 -3.79
N LYS A 181 16.62 31.22 -3.14
CA LYS A 181 16.12 29.85 -2.99
C LYS A 181 15.43 29.41 -4.29
N THR A 182 15.78 28.21 -4.79
CA THR A 182 15.11 27.67 -5.98
C THR A 182 13.64 27.35 -5.66
N PRO A 183 12.70 27.52 -6.61
CA PRO A 183 11.27 27.25 -6.44
C PRO A 183 10.95 25.86 -5.83
N LYS A 184 11.84 24.90 -6.04
CA LYS A 184 11.84 23.53 -5.51
C LYS A 184 11.95 23.44 -3.99
N SER A 185 12.79 24.27 -3.37
CA SER A 185 13.01 24.24 -1.92
C SER A 185 11.77 24.64 -1.13
N ARG A 186 10.96 25.57 -1.67
CA ARG A 186 9.66 25.97 -1.12
C ARG A 186 8.59 24.88 -1.28
N LEU A 187 8.64 24.10 -2.37
CA LEU A 187 7.72 22.97 -2.62
C LEU A 187 7.99 21.76 -1.73
N LEU A 188 9.26 21.42 -1.49
CA LEU A 188 9.65 20.32 -0.58
C LEU A 188 9.35 20.67 0.88
N GLU A 189 9.50 21.92 1.30
CA GLU A 189 9.07 22.39 2.64
C GLU A 189 7.55 22.30 2.82
N PHE A 190 6.77 22.57 1.76
CA PHE A 190 5.32 22.46 1.75
C PHE A 190 4.82 21.00 1.83
N ILE A 191 5.43 20.08 1.07
CA ILE A 191 5.08 18.64 1.05
C ILE A 191 5.40 17.95 2.39
N TYR A 192 6.40 18.42 3.14
CA TYR A 192 6.77 17.84 4.43
C TYR A 192 5.97 18.38 5.62
N THR A 193 5.27 19.51 5.47
CA THR A 193 4.57 20.20 6.57
C THR A 193 3.06 20.05 6.53
N GLU A 194 2.45 19.88 5.36
CA GLU A 194 1.11 19.31 5.31
C GLU A 194 1.20 17.79 5.46
N LYS A 195 0.42 17.24 6.40
CA LYS A 195 0.14 15.80 6.39
C LYS A 195 -0.29 15.46 4.97
N TYR A 196 0.18 14.33 4.45
CA TYR A 196 -0.11 13.69 3.15
C TYR A 196 -1.60 13.60 2.69
N GLN A 197 -2.51 14.35 3.30
CA GLN A 197 -3.96 14.25 3.23
C GLN A 197 -4.59 15.10 2.12
N ASP A 198 -3.87 16.04 1.48
CA ASP A 198 -4.47 16.92 0.46
C ASP A 198 -3.62 17.09 -0.82
N SER A 199 -3.29 15.96 -1.45
CA SER A 199 -2.49 15.89 -2.68
C SER A 199 -3.14 16.58 -3.89
N VAL A 200 -4.46 16.76 -3.88
CA VAL A 200 -5.25 17.37 -4.97
C VAL A 200 -4.98 18.88 -5.04
N THR A 201 -4.99 19.56 -3.90
CA THR A 201 -4.73 21.01 -3.80
C THR A 201 -3.30 21.36 -4.23
N ALA A 202 -2.33 20.48 -3.93
CA ALA A 202 -0.93 20.65 -4.35
C ALA A 202 -0.76 20.48 -5.87
N TYR A 203 -1.44 19.50 -6.47
CA TYR A 203 -1.44 19.28 -7.92
C TYR A 203 -2.07 20.45 -8.68
N GLU A 204 -3.25 20.92 -8.25
CA GLU A 204 -3.96 22.03 -8.89
C GLU A 204 -3.11 23.32 -8.91
N LYS A 205 -2.48 23.66 -7.77
CA LYS A 205 -1.60 24.82 -7.67
C LYS A 205 -0.38 24.70 -8.59
N CYS A 206 0.13 23.49 -8.78
CA CYS A 206 1.25 23.22 -9.69
C CYS A 206 0.84 23.41 -11.16
N MET A 207 -0.33 22.90 -11.56
CA MET A 207 -0.83 23.04 -12.93
C MET A 207 -1.18 24.49 -13.28
N ARG A 208 -1.86 25.22 -12.38
CA ARG A 208 -2.12 26.66 -12.54
C ARG A 208 -0.85 27.51 -12.56
N TRP A 209 0.25 27.02 -11.99
CA TRP A 209 1.55 27.69 -12.05
C TRP A 209 2.22 27.46 -13.41
N ILE A 210 2.12 26.26 -13.98
CA ILE A 210 2.63 25.94 -15.34
C ILE A 210 1.88 26.77 -16.39
N ALA A 211 0.55 26.83 -16.32
CA ALA A 211 -0.28 27.63 -17.25
C ALA A 211 0.09 29.12 -17.21
N ARG A 212 0.22 29.73 -16.02
CA ARG A 212 0.66 31.14 -15.89
C ARG A 212 2.05 31.42 -16.45
N ARG A 213 2.95 30.44 -16.44
CA ARG A 213 4.29 30.58 -17.02
C ARG A 213 4.30 30.49 -18.53
N LEU A 214 3.33 29.79 -19.12
CA LEU A 214 3.10 29.83 -20.56
C LEU A 214 2.64 31.23 -20.98
N ASP A 215 1.66 31.81 -20.29
CA ASP A 215 1.13 33.15 -20.62
C ASP A 215 2.16 34.29 -20.52
N GLN A 216 3.11 34.19 -19.58
CA GLN A 216 4.10 35.26 -19.34
C GLN A 216 5.21 35.36 -20.40
N GLY A 217 5.25 34.45 -21.37
CA GLY A 217 6.32 34.36 -22.37
C GLY A 217 7.61 33.79 -21.76
N LEU A 218 8.32 32.94 -22.52
CA LEU A 218 9.66 32.50 -22.13
C LEU A 218 10.66 33.60 -22.51
N GLU A 219 11.60 33.91 -21.62
CA GLU A 219 12.72 34.79 -21.98
C GLU A 219 13.44 34.22 -23.21
N PRO A 220 13.80 35.06 -24.20
CA PRO A 220 14.53 34.63 -25.38
C PRO A 220 15.78 33.84 -24.99
N GLY A 221 15.88 32.59 -25.44
CA GLY A 221 17.02 31.70 -25.18
C GLY A 221 16.88 30.67 -24.05
N LYS A 222 15.76 30.64 -23.29
CA LYS A 222 15.45 29.51 -22.39
C LYS A 222 14.66 28.45 -23.15
N SER A 223 15.22 27.25 -23.30
CA SER A 223 14.69 26.24 -24.22
C SER A 223 13.30 25.70 -23.83
N LEU A 224 12.42 25.58 -24.83
CA LEU A 224 11.16 24.83 -24.79
C LEU A 224 11.32 23.40 -24.24
N THR A 225 12.53 22.83 -24.31
CA THR A 225 12.89 21.54 -23.68
C THR A 225 12.69 21.55 -22.17
N LYS A 226 12.95 22.67 -21.49
CA LYS A 226 12.71 22.78 -20.04
C LYS A 226 11.22 22.72 -19.71
N LEU A 227 10.40 23.32 -20.57
CA LEU A 227 8.94 23.32 -20.44
C LEU A 227 8.35 21.94 -20.78
N GLY A 228 8.85 21.28 -21.83
CA GLY A 228 8.49 19.89 -22.17
C GLY A 228 8.87 18.90 -21.07
N ASN A 229 10.03 19.07 -20.43
CA ASN A 229 10.43 18.27 -19.27
C ASN A 229 9.56 18.55 -18.04
N GLN A 230 9.11 19.80 -17.83
CA GLN A 230 8.20 20.18 -16.74
C GLN A 230 6.78 19.66 -16.97
N ALA A 231 6.27 19.67 -18.21
CA ALA A 231 5.00 19.05 -18.58
C ALA A 231 5.06 17.51 -18.50
N THR A 232 6.19 16.91 -18.89
CA THR A 232 6.46 15.47 -18.70
C THR A 232 6.53 15.10 -17.22
N MET A 233 7.05 16.00 -16.37
CA MET A 233 7.07 15.84 -14.92
C MET A 233 5.68 15.94 -14.30
N ALA A 234 4.82 16.83 -14.82
CA ALA A 234 3.39 16.87 -14.48
C ALA A 234 2.67 15.57 -14.87
N LEU A 235 2.94 15.02 -16.07
CA LEU A 235 2.46 13.71 -16.52
C LEU A 235 2.94 12.53 -15.67
N TYR A 236 4.16 12.59 -15.13
CA TYR A 236 4.69 11.53 -14.24
C TYR A 236 4.13 11.61 -12.82
N LEU A 237 3.82 12.82 -12.34
CA LEU A 237 3.00 13.02 -11.15
C LEU A 237 1.58 12.49 -11.40
N ASP A 238 1.05 12.74 -12.60
CA ASP A 238 -0.24 12.25 -13.07
C ASP A 238 -0.29 10.72 -13.17
N GLN A 239 0.76 9.99 -13.57
CA GLN A 239 0.72 8.50 -13.60
C GLN A 239 0.58 7.81 -12.23
N ASN A 240 0.87 8.52 -11.12
CA ASN A 240 0.61 8.02 -9.76
C ASN A 240 -0.58 8.74 -9.07
N ILE A 241 -1.04 9.86 -9.64
CA ILE A 241 -2.27 10.58 -9.30
C ILE A 241 -3.44 10.14 -10.22
N TYR A 242 -3.17 9.29 -11.20
CA TYR A 242 -4.08 8.78 -12.24
C TYR A 242 -5.28 8.06 -11.62
N PHE A 243 -5.07 7.53 -10.41
CA PHE A 243 -6.11 6.90 -9.60
C PHE A 243 -6.98 7.90 -8.81
N THR A 244 -6.75 9.21 -8.92
CA THR A 244 -7.40 10.27 -8.12
C THR A 244 -8.07 11.38 -8.95
N LEU A 245 -7.72 11.55 -10.22
CA LEU A 245 -8.14 12.73 -11.00
C LEU A 245 -8.89 12.44 -12.31
N GLY A 246 -9.12 11.17 -12.67
CA GLY A 246 -9.67 10.75 -13.96
C GLY A 246 -10.97 11.44 -14.38
N ASP A 247 -11.78 11.97 -13.45
CA ASP A 247 -13.03 12.68 -13.77
C ASP A 247 -13.29 13.95 -12.95
N ASN A 248 -12.29 14.52 -12.27
CA ASN A 248 -12.54 15.71 -11.45
C ASN A 248 -12.78 16.96 -12.34
N ALA A 249 -13.94 17.61 -12.16
CA ALA A 249 -14.41 18.82 -12.86
C ALA A 249 -13.42 20.01 -12.84
N ILE A 250 -12.39 19.97 -12.00
CA ILE A 250 -11.37 21.02 -11.84
C ILE A 250 -10.12 20.74 -12.70
N GLY A 251 -9.75 19.48 -12.91
CA GLY A 251 -8.52 19.10 -13.62
C GLY A 251 -8.65 19.15 -15.14
N LYS A 252 -9.78 18.66 -15.67
CA LYS A 252 -10.06 18.60 -17.10
C LYS A 252 -10.00 19.98 -17.79
N PRO A 253 -10.63 21.06 -17.26
CA PRO A 253 -10.56 22.38 -17.90
C PRO A 253 -9.14 22.97 -17.95
N ILE A 254 -8.34 22.80 -16.89
CA ILE A 254 -6.98 23.34 -16.81
C ILE A 254 -6.05 22.64 -17.81
N ILE A 255 -6.21 21.32 -17.99
CA ILE A 255 -5.41 20.56 -18.94
C ILE A 255 -5.89 20.79 -20.37
N GLN A 256 -7.19 20.94 -20.59
CA GLN A 256 -7.74 21.32 -21.89
C GLN A 256 -7.25 22.70 -22.32
N GLU A 257 -7.26 23.69 -21.41
CA GLU A 257 -6.64 25.01 -21.61
C GLU A 257 -5.13 24.90 -21.92
N LEU A 258 -4.40 24.06 -21.18
CA LEU A 258 -2.96 23.83 -21.43
C LEU A 258 -2.70 23.22 -22.82
N VAL A 259 -3.51 22.23 -23.22
CA VAL A 259 -3.41 21.58 -24.54
C VAL A 259 -3.75 22.57 -25.65
N GLU A 260 -4.79 23.38 -25.48
CA GLU A 260 -5.18 24.43 -26.43
C GLU A 260 -4.09 25.50 -26.57
N GLN A 261 -3.48 25.94 -25.45
CA GLN A 261 -2.36 26.89 -25.46
C GLN A 261 -1.12 26.31 -26.16
N ILE A 262 -0.80 25.05 -25.91
CA ILE A 262 0.31 24.37 -26.59
C ILE A 262 0.00 24.22 -28.09
N HIS A 263 -1.23 23.87 -28.45
CA HIS A 263 -1.64 23.73 -29.84
C HIS A 263 -1.59 25.06 -30.60
N ALA A 264 -2.05 26.16 -29.98
CA ALA A 264 -1.95 27.50 -30.55
C ALA A 264 -0.48 27.92 -30.76
N ARG A 265 0.40 27.68 -29.79
CA ARG A 265 1.85 27.98 -29.95
C ARG A 265 2.54 27.12 -30.99
N LEU A 266 2.16 25.84 -31.10
CA LEU A 266 2.63 24.97 -32.17
C LEU A 266 2.17 25.45 -33.55
N ALA A 267 1.04 26.16 -33.65
CA ALA A 267 0.61 26.77 -34.90
C ALA A 267 1.47 27.99 -35.28
N ASP A 268 1.91 28.79 -34.30
CA ASP A 268 2.59 30.08 -34.54
C ASP A 268 4.13 30.01 -34.60
N GLU A 269 4.79 29.14 -33.83
CA GLU A 269 6.25 29.12 -33.68
C GLU A 269 6.98 28.07 -34.54
N THR A 270 6.26 27.35 -35.41
CA THR A 270 6.77 26.12 -36.06
C THR A 270 7.83 26.30 -37.14
N ALA A 271 8.05 27.52 -37.64
CA ALA A 271 9.12 27.78 -38.61
C ALA A 271 10.53 27.66 -37.99
N GLU A 272 10.67 27.79 -36.67
CA GLU A 272 11.97 27.83 -35.98
C GLU A 272 12.24 26.63 -35.07
N LEU A 273 11.26 25.74 -34.86
CA LEU A 273 11.39 24.59 -33.97
C LEU A 273 12.06 23.40 -34.66
N GLY A 274 13.12 22.88 -34.04
CA GLY A 274 13.73 21.62 -34.48
C GLY A 274 12.82 20.43 -34.21
N GLY A 275 12.85 19.40 -35.07
CA GLY A 275 11.94 18.24 -34.98
C GLY A 275 11.93 17.54 -33.61
N ALA A 276 13.04 17.51 -32.87
CA ALA A 276 13.07 16.95 -31.52
C ALA A 276 12.20 17.70 -30.49
N GLN A 277 12.07 19.03 -30.65
CA GLN A 277 11.23 19.87 -29.78
C GLN A 277 9.75 19.64 -30.08
N LEU A 278 9.39 19.56 -31.36
CA LEU A 278 8.05 19.22 -31.83
C LEU A 278 7.60 17.84 -31.32
N ILE A 279 8.48 16.84 -31.38
CA ILE A 279 8.20 15.47 -30.90
C ILE A 279 7.99 15.43 -29.40
N THR A 280 8.82 16.14 -28.62
CA THR A 280 8.69 16.18 -27.16
C THR A 280 7.36 16.81 -26.75
N LEU A 281 6.98 17.91 -27.41
CA LEU A 281 5.72 18.59 -27.15
C LEU A 281 4.50 17.74 -27.57
N ALA A 282 4.54 17.13 -28.75
CA ALA A 282 3.45 16.29 -29.26
C ALA A 282 3.27 15.03 -28.40
N THR A 283 4.37 14.43 -27.93
CA THR A 283 4.32 13.24 -27.05
C THR A 283 3.76 13.60 -25.67
N ALA A 284 4.14 14.76 -25.12
CA ALA A 284 3.57 15.26 -23.87
C ALA A 284 2.07 15.59 -24.02
N CYS A 285 1.66 16.27 -25.09
CA CYS A 285 0.24 16.59 -25.33
C CYS A 285 -0.60 15.33 -25.57
N ALA A 286 -0.08 14.36 -26.33
CA ALA A 286 -0.76 13.10 -26.52
C ALA A 286 -0.80 12.27 -25.22
N GLY A 287 0.19 12.39 -24.34
CA GLY A 287 0.13 11.81 -23.00
C GLY A 287 -0.97 12.43 -22.15
N LEU A 288 -1.12 13.76 -22.20
CA LEU A 288 -2.14 14.50 -21.47
C LEU A 288 -3.55 14.20 -22.01
N LEU A 289 -3.76 14.22 -23.33
CA LEU A 289 -5.06 13.89 -23.93
C LEU A 289 -5.49 12.44 -23.63
N ARG A 290 -4.54 11.50 -23.64
CA ARG A 290 -4.79 10.09 -23.26
C ARG A 290 -5.15 9.92 -21.78
N SER A 291 -4.69 10.82 -20.89
CA SER A 291 -5.10 10.79 -19.47
C SER A 291 -6.58 11.05 -19.22
N PHE A 292 -7.33 11.50 -20.24
CA PHE A 292 -8.76 11.82 -20.16
C PHE A 292 -9.64 11.01 -21.13
N ASN A 293 -9.18 9.86 -21.63
CA ASN A 293 -9.88 9.05 -22.64
C ASN A 293 -10.18 9.77 -23.98
N GLU A 294 -9.49 10.86 -24.31
CA GLU A 294 -9.63 11.59 -25.59
C GLU A 294 -8.72 10.98 -26.69
N ASP A 295 -8.79 9.66 -26.87
CA ASP A 295 -7.89 8.89 -27.73
C ASP A 295 -7.94 9.32 -29.21
N ALA A 296 -9.12 9.69 -29.70
CA ALA A 296 -9.32 10.15 -31.07
C ALA A 296 -8.57 11.47 -31.34
N GLU A 297 -8.57 12.37 -30.37
CA GLU A 297 -7.90 13.68 -30.48
C GLU A 297 -6.39 13.55 -30.30
N ALA A 298 -5.93 12.67 -29.39
CA ALA A 298 -4.54 12.29 -29.27
C ALA A 298 -4.01 11.66 -30.58
N ALA A 299 -4.78 10.76 -31.19
CA ALA A 299 -4.44 10.14 -32.47
C ALA A 299 -4.41 11.17 -33.62
N ARG A 300 -5.36 12.10 -33.65
CA ARG A 300 -5.40 13.22 -34.62
C ARG A 300 -4.15 14.10 -34.50
N LEU A 301 -3.76 14.46 -33.26
CA LEU A 301 -2.58 15.27 -32.99
C LEU A 301 -1.28 14.55 -33.40
N ILE A 302 -1.13 13.28 -33.05
CA ILE A 302 0.02 12.46 -33.45
C ILE A 302 0.09 12.35 -34.98
N ARG A 303 -1.03 12.03 -35.64
CA ARG A 303 -1.09 11.89 -37.10
C ARG A 303 -0.79 13.21 -37.81
N ALA A 304 -1.33 14.33 -37.35
CA ALA A 304 -1.03 15.66 -37.90
C ALA A 304 0.45 16.04 -37.73
N THR A 305 1.05 15.71 -36.59
CA THR A 305 2.49 15.92 -36.34
C THR A 305 3.32 15.03 -37.28
N PHE A 306 2.92 13.76 -37.46
CA PHE A 306 3.61 12.79 -38.31
C PHE A 306 3.55 13.15 -39.81
N GLU A 307 2.37 13.50 -40.32
CA GLU A 307 2.18 13.94 -41.71
C GLU A 307 2.99 15.21 -42.03
N ARG A 308 3.20 16.10 -41.05
CA ARG A 308 4.05 17.28 -41.21
C ARG A 308 5.55 16.97 -41.18
N MET A 309 5.96 15.83 -40.60
CA MET A 309 7.36 15.38 -40.54
C MET A 309 7.75 14.40 -41.65
N LYS A 310 6.83 14.06 -42.56
CA LYS A 310 6.98 13.03 -43.62
C LYS A 310 8.18 13.25 -44.57
N GLY A 311 8.85 14.41 -44.52
CA GLY A 311 10.07 14.72 -45.25
C GLY A 311 11.41 14.45 -44.52
N SER A 312 11.42 14.03 -43.25
CA SER A 312 12.66 13.84 -42.48
C SER A 312 12.72 12.48 -41.77
N TYR A 313 13.28 11.50 -42.47
CA TYR A 313 13.55 10.12 -42.00
C TYR A 313 14.24 10.09 -40.62
N ARG A 314 15.20 11.00 -40.39
CA ARG A 314 15.96 11.09 -39.13
C ARG A 314 15.09 11.54 -37.94
N GLN A 315 13.99 12.26 -38.20
CA GLN A 315 13.06 12.75 -37.18
C GLN A 315 11.95 11.73 -36.89
N ALA A 316 11.46 10.99 -37.90
CA ALA A 316 10.54 9.86 -37.69
C ALA A 316 11.14 8.76 -36.78
N ARG A 317 12.46 8.54 -36.87
CA ARG A 317 13.24 7.64 -35.99
C ARG A 317 13.20 8.02 -34.51
N LEU A 318 13.22 9.31 -34.16
CA LEU A 318 13.18 9.79 -32.77
C LEU A 318 11.83 9.52 -32.10
N ILE A 319 10.73 9.61 -32.87
CA ILE A 319 9.36 9.31 -32.41
C ILE A 319 9.26 7.86 -31.93
N ILE A 320 9.90 6.93 -32.61
CA ILE A 320 9.84 5.50 -32.28
C ILE A 320 10.80 5.17 -31.15
N SER A 321 12.01 5.74 -31.14
CA SER A 321 12.97 5.56 -30.04
C SER A 321 12.39 5.99 -28.68
N ASP A 322 11.76 7.16 -28.61
CA ASP A 322 11.19 7.70 -27.37
C ASP A 322 9.74 7.25 -27.13
N GLY A 323 8.95 7.02 -28.19
CA GLY A 323 7.61 6.43 -28.10
C GLY A 323 7.63 4.96 -27.66
N CYS A 324 8.66 4.19 -28.02
CA CYS A 324 8.81 2.79 -27.58
C CYS A 324 9.48 2.66 -26.20
N ARG A 325 9.98 3.75 -25.59
CA ARG A 325 10.49 3.74 -24.20
C ARG A 325 9.38 3.81 -23.15
N THR A 326 8.14 4.08 -23.57
CA THR A 326 6.98 4.15 -22.69
C THR A 326 5.91 3.17 -23.13
N PRO A 327 6.02 1.86 -22.81
CA PRO A 327 4.91 0.96 -23.00
C PRO A 327 3.90 1.23 -21.87
N GLN A 328 2.92 2.11 -22.10
CA GLN A 328 1.79 2.28 -21.17
C GLN A 328 0.49 2.45 -21.98
N ARG A 329 -0.39 1.45 -21.88
CA ARG A 329 -1.61 1.42 -21.02
C ARG A 329 -2.77 2.16 -21.69
N GLY A 330 -3.82 1.42 -22.04
CA GLY A 330 -5.12 1.95 -22.47
C GLY A 330 -5.15 2.50 -23.89
N MET A 331 -4.93 1.68 -24.92
CA MET A 331 -5.31 2.09 -26.28
C MET A 331 -6.68 1.50 -26.60
N THR A 332 -7.63 2.35 -27.01
CA THR A 332 -8.81 1.89 -27.76
C THR A 332 -8.43 1.39 -29.16
N ASP A 333 -9.29 0.58 -29.79
CA ASP A 333 -9.04 -0.07 -31.09
C ASP A 333 -8.65 0.91 -32.21
N ILE A 334 -9.15 2.15 -32.19
CA ILE A 334 -8.94 3.12 -33.28
C ILE A 334 -7.52 3.74 -33.22
N ALA A 335 -7.04 4.07 -32.02
CA ALA A 335 -5.68 4.59 -31.82
C ALA A 335 -4.64 3.48 -31.99
N SER A 336 -4.96 2.26 -31.54
CA SER A 336 -4.17 1.05 -31.80
C SER A 336 -4.03 0.80 -33.29
N GLN A 337 -5.14 0.76 -34.04
CA GLN A 337 -5.10 0.48 -35.47
C GLN A 337 -4.33 1.55 -36.26
N THR A 338 -4.52 2.83 -35.95
CA THR A 338 -3.77 3.91 -36.61
C THR A 338 -2.25 3.81 -36.35
N LEU A 339 -1.85 3.48 -35.12
CA LEU A 339 -0.44 3.25 -34.79
C LEU A 339 0.09 1.95 -35.40
N LEU A 340 -0.73 0.90 -35.49
CA LEU A 340 -0.40 -0.37 -36.12
C LEU A 340 -0.24 -0.21 -37.64
N ASP A 341 -1.10 0.56 -38.29
CA ASP A 341 -1.02 0.89 -39.73
C ASP A 341 0.23 1.70 -40.02
N LEU A 342 0.51 2.74 -39.22
CA LEU A 342 1.74 3.54 -39.32
C LEU A 342 2.99 2.70 -39.06
N LYS A 343 2.94 1.76 -38.10
CA LYS A 343 4.03 0.81 -37.81
C LYS A 343 4.22 -0.18 -38.98
N ALA A 344 3.14 -0.70 -39.56
CA ALA A 344 3.16 -1.66 -40.67
C ALA A 344 3.69 -1.02 -41.96
N GLU A 345 3.25 0.20 -42.30
CA GLU A 345 3.78 0.97 -43.44
C GLU A 345 5.28 1.21 -43.31
N LEU A 346 5.75 1.49 -42.08
CA LEU A 346 7.17 1.70 -41.82
C LEU A 346 7.98 0.39 -41.87
N VAL A 347 7.44 -0.72 -41.34
CA VAL A 347 8.07 -2.04 -41.44
C VAL A 347 8.20 -2.47 -42.91
N ALA A 348 7.17 -2.22 -43.73
CA ALA A 348 7.22 -2.51 -45.17
C ALA A 348 8.33 -1.69 -45.88
N ARG A 349 8.47 -0.40 -45.55
CA ARG A 349 9.56 0.45 -46.08
C ARG A 349 10.93 0.03 -45.60
N LEU A 350 11.05 -0.38 -44.33
CA LEU A 350 12.30 -0.90 -43.78
C LEU A 350 12.68 -2.23 -44.44
N ASP A 351 11.72 -3.13 -44.71
CA ASP A 351 11.95 -4.37 -45.47
C ASP A 351 12.43 -4.06 -46.91
N GLU A 352 11.84 -3.07 -47.60
CA GLU A 352 12.26 -2.67 -48.95
C GLU A 352 13.69 -2.07 -48.98
N GLU A 353 14.05 -1.18 -48.05
CA GLU A 353 15.39 -0.59 -47.99
C GLU A 353 16.46 -1.58 -47.51
N PHE A 354 16.13 -2.47 -46.57
CA PHE A 354 17.06 -3.48 -46.04
C PHE A 354 17.41 -4.55 -47.08
N VAL A 355 16.45 -4.90 -47.95
CA VAL A 355 16.68 -5.79 -49.09
C VAL A 355 17.51 -5.12 -50.19
N GLN A 356 17.42 -3.79 -50.34
CA GLN A 356 18.11 -3.06 -51.41
C GLN A 356 19.53 -2.58 -51.05
N SER A 357 19.93 -2.55 -49.77
CA SER A 357 21.29 -2.15 -49.37
C SER A 357 21.85 -2.96 -48.19
N PRO A 358 22.24 -4.23 -48.41
CA PRO A 358 22.70 -5.12 -47.34
C PRO A 358 24.11 -4.84 -46.80
N GLU A 359 24.89 -3.92 -47.40
CA GLU A 359 26.33 -3.80 -47.12
C GLU A 359 26.71 -2.93 -45.91
N GLU A 360 25.82 -2.12 -45.33
CA GLU A 360 26.04 -1.48 -44.02
C GLU A 360 24.72 -1.26 -43.25
N PRO A 361 24.18 -2.27 -42.57
CA PRO A 361 23.13 -2.01 -41.61
C PRO A 361 23.75 -1.27 -40.40
N VAL A 362 23.44 0.02 -40.22
CA VAL A 362 23.77 0.72 -38.97
C VAL A 362 23.05 -0.03 -37.86
N LEU A 363 23.80 -0.70 -36.99
CA LEU A 363 23.36 -1.68 -36.00
C LEU A 363 22.15 -1.24 -35.13
N GLY A 364 21.97 0.07 -34.95
CA GLY A 364 20.75 0.64 -34.34
C GLY A 364 19.46 0.30 -35.08
N HIS A 365 19.45 0.28 -36.42
CA HIS A 365 18.30 -0.11 -37.25
C HIS A 365 17.90 -1.56 -37.01
N VAL A 366 18.89 -2.45 -36.89
CA VAL A 366 18.65 -3.88 -36.69
C VAL A 366 18.05 -4.17 -35.31
N ILE A 367 18.51 -3.48 -34.27
CA ILE A 367 17.95 -3.58 -32.91
C ILE A 367 16.51 -3.06 -32.86
N ASP A 368 16.26 -1.91 -33.47
CA ASP A 368 14.92 -1.32 -33.53
C ASP A 368 13.95 -2.21 -34.33
N VAL A 369 14.41 -2.78 -35.46
CA VAL A 369 13.65 -3.74 -36.28
C VAL A 369 13.40 -5.05 -35.52
N ALA A 370 14.38 -5.61 -34.82
CA ALA A 370 14.20 -6.82 -34.03
C ALA A 370 13.17 -6.63 -32.89
N ARG A 371 13.21 -5.47 -32.21
CA ARG A 371 12.25 -5.10 -31.17
C ARG A 371 10.84 -4.88 -31.73
N ILE A 372 10.72 -4.23 -32.88
CA ILE A 372 9.44 -4.09 -33.57
C ILE A 372 8.94 -5.47 -34.00
N LEU A 373 9.77 -6.30 -34.63
CA LEU A 373 9.40 -7.66 -35.02
C LEU A 373 9.02 -8.54 -33.82
N GLU A 374 9.58 -8.34 -32.62
CA GLU A 374 9.19 -9.11 -31.42
C GLU A 374 7.72 -8.85 -31.03
N GLU A 375 7.20 -7.65 -31.29
CA GLU A 375 5.80 -7.29 -31.05
C GLU A 375 4.85 -7.91 -32.10
N PHE A 376 5.29 -8.15 -33.34
CA PHE A 376 4.43 -8.54 -34.47
C PHE A 376 4.62 -9.97 -34.98
N ASN A 377 5.84 -10.48 -34.97
CA ASN A 377 6.21 -11.79 -35.50
C ASN A 377 7.44 -12.33 -34.75
N LYS A 378 7.18 -12.95 -33.60
CA LYS A 378 8.19 -13.52 -32.71
C LYS A 378 9.13 -14.49 -33.43
N GLU A 379 8.64 -15.28 -34.37
CA GLU A 379 9.49 -16.22 -35.12
C GLU A 379 10.46 -15.51 -36.06
N ARG A 380 10.02 -14.42 -36.70
CA ARG A 380 10.87 -13.62 -37.60
C ARG A 380 11.85 -12.75 -36.82
N SER A 381 11.45 -12.21 -35.68
CA SER A 381 12.37 -11.56 -34.72
C SER A 381 13.42 -12.54 -34.22
N TYR A 382 13.00 -13.76 -33.89
CA TYR A 382 13.90 -14.84 -33.47
C TYR A 382 14.85 -15.27 -34.59
N ALA A 383 14.38 -15.41 -35.84
CA ALA A 383 15.24 -15.71 -36.98
C ALA A 383 16.25 -14.59 -37.26
N LEU A 384 15.82 -13.33 -37.16
CA LEU A 384 16.68 -12.16 -37.30
C LEU A 384 17.74 -12.13 -36.19
N LEU A 385 17.34 -12.23 -34.91
CA LEU A 385 18.26 -12.33 -33.78
C LEU A 385 19.23 -13.49 -33.96
N LYS A 386 18.75 -14.68 -34.33
CA LYS A 386 19.58 -15.88 -34.57
C LYS A 386 20.63 -15.66 -35.67
N SER A 387 20.26 -14.95 -36.75
CA SER A 387 21.18 -14.60 -37.84
C SER A 387 22.26 -13.61 -37.40
N LEU A 388 21.95 -12.73 -36.45
CA LEU A 388 22.87 -11.72 -35.92
C LEU A 388 23.77 -12.28 -34.80
N THR A 389 23.32 -13.35 -34.14
CA THR A 389 24.02 -13.98 -33.02
C THR A 389 24.88 -15.19 -33.41
N ALA A 390 25.09 -15.45 -34.71
CA ALA A 390 26.03 -16.48 -35.16
C ALA A 390 27.43 -16.22 -34.55
N GLU A 391 28.14 -17.29 -34.18
CA GLU A 391 29.46 -17.19 -33.52
C GLU A 391 30.42 -16.29 -34.31
N GLY A 392 31.02 -15.30 -33.64
CA GLY A 392 32.00 -14.38 -34.22
C GLY A 392 31.47 -13.05 -34.76
N SER A 393 30.19 -12.71 -34.56
CA SER A 393 29.69 -11.39 -34.98
C SER A 393 30.16 -10.26 -34.05
N GLU A 394 30.72 -9.19 -34.63
CA GLU A 394 31.13 -7.95 -33.91
C GLU A 394 29.94 -7.23 -33.22
N ILE A 395 28.71 -7.66 -33.52
CA ILE A 395 27.46 -7.14 -32.95
C ILE A 395 27.39 -7.40 -31.44
N TRP A 396 27.98 -8.50 -30.96
CA TRP A 396 27.99 -8.83 -29.54
C TRP A 396 28.77 -7.85 -28.67
N ASP A 397 29.71 -7.09 -29.23
CA ASP A 397 30.44 -6.06 -28.49
C ASP A 397 29.65 -4.76 -28.34
N ASN A 398 28.46 -4.68 -28.94
CA ASN A 398 27.59 -3.52 -28.82
C ASN A 398 26.77 -3.54 -27.52
N LEU A 399 27.10 -2.62 -26.62
CA LEU A 399 26.45 -2.48 -25.31
C LEU A 399 24.92 -2.26 -25.37
N ALA A 400 24.40 -1.63 -26.43
CA ALA A 400 22.95 -1.41 -26.60
C ALA A 400 22.23 -2.67 -27.06
N PHE A 401 22.87 -3.49 -27.91
CA PHE A 401 22.40 -4.81 -28.28
C PHE A 401 22.34 -5.72 -27.04
N GLN A 402 23.45 -5.80 -26.29
CA GLN A 402 23.53 -6.54 -25.04
C GLN A 402 22.43 -6.14 -24.04
N ARG A 403 22.19 -4.83 -23.83
CA ARG A 403 21.10 -4.34 -22.95
C ARG A 403 19.73 -4.83 -23.38
N THR A 404 19.46 -4.79 -24.68
CA THR A 404 18.13 -5.08 -25.23
C THR A 404 17.86 -6.57 -25.18
N VAL A 405 18.86 -7.37 -25.53
CA VAL A 405 18.82 -8.84 -25.51
C VAL A 405 18.77 -9.41 -24.09
N LEU A 406 19.44 -8.79 -23.11
CA LEU A 406 19.36 -9.22 -21.71
C LEU A 406 18.08 -8.75 -20.99
N ARG A 407 17.41 -7.71 -21.51
CA ARG A 407 16.12 -7.22 -20.98
C ARG A 407 14.92 -7.94 -21.55
N THR A 408 15.07 -8.63 -22.67
CA THR A 408 14.02 -9.45 -23.26
C THR A 408 13.88 -10.70 -22.41
N GLN A 409 12.93 -10.65 -21.46
CA GLN A 409 12.62 -11.72 -20.50
C GLN A 409 11.89 -12.90 -21.17
N ASN A 410 12.43 -13.41 -22.27
CA ASN A 410 11.89 -14.54 -23.01
C ASN A 410 12.86 -15.72 -22.90
N SER A 411 12.36 -16.91 -22.54
CA SER A 411 13.14 -18.13 -22.40
C SER A 411 13.91 -18.52 -23.68
N LYS A 412 13.39 -18.20 -24.87
CA LYS A 412 14.06 -18.49 -26.14
C LYS A 412 15.28 -17.57 -26.38
N THR A 413 15.13 -16.27 -26.15
CA THR A 413 16.26 -15.32 -26.16
C THR A 413 17.26 -15.68 -25.06
N ALA A 414 16.76 -16.08 -23.90
CA ALA A 414 17.60 -16.53 -22.81
C ALA A 414 18.45 -17.75 -23.16
N ALA A 415 17.89 -18.75 -23.83
CA ALA A 415 18.61 -19.94 -24.28
C ALA A 415 19.69 -19.60 -25.32
N MET A 416 19.49 -18.57 -26.16
CA MET A 416 20.48 -18.10 -27.13
C MET A 416 21.64 -17.33 -26.50
N VAL A 417 21.34 -16.54 -25.46
CA VAL A 417 22.32 -15.66 -24.81
C VAL A 417 23.17 -16.42 -23.80
N ARG A 418 22.63 -17.51 -23.24
CA ARG A 418 23.29 -18.31 -22.21
C ARG A 418 24.67 -18.83 -22.64
N PRO A 419 24.87 -19.46 -23.80
CA PRO A 419 26.19 -19.94 -24.22
C PRO A 419 27.23 -18.80 -24.32
N TRP A 420 26.81 -17.62 -24.75
CA TRP A 420 27.68 -16.44 -24.83
C TRP A 420 28.00 -15.85 -23.46
N LEU A 421 27.02 -15.75 -22.56
CA LEU A 421 27.25 -15.32 -21.17
C LEU A 421 28.18 -16.29 -20.42
N LEU A 422 28.06 -17.59 -20.69
CA LEU A 422 28.87 -18.63 -20.05
C LEU A 422 30.30 -18.74 -20.58
N GLN A 423 30.69 -17.93 -21.56
CA GLN A 423 32.11 -17.84 -21.96
C GLN A 423 32.94 -17.34 -20.77
N GLU A 424 34.08 -18.00 -20.53
CA GLU A 424 34.94 -17.72 -19.39
C GLU A 424 35.34 -16.23 -19.36
N GLY A 425 35.06 -15.56 -18.24
CA GLY A 425 35.35 -14.14 -18.04
C GLY A 425 34.30 -13.16 -18.59
N LYS A 426 33.34 -13.58 -19.43
CA LYS A 426 32.37 -12.65 -20.06
C LYS A 426 31.35 -12.10 -19.07
N ILE A 427 30.89 -12.93 -18.13
CA ILE A 427 30.05 -12.49 -17.01
C ILE A 427 30.77 -11.42 -16.18
N ALA A 428 32.06 -11.60 -15.86
CA ALA A 428 32.85 -10.64 -15.08
C ALA A 428 33.04 -9.31 -15.86
N GLU A 429 33.31 -9.41 -17.16
CA GLU A 429 33.39 -8.25 -18.06
C GLU A 429 32.08 -7.45 -18.09
N LEU A 430 30.94 -8.13 -18.23
CA LEU A 430 29.62 -7.49 -18.29
C LEU A 430 29.15 -6.99 -16.93
N ALA A 431 29.54 -7.67 -15.85
CA ALA A 431 29.37 -7.27 -14.46
C ALA A 431 30.06 -5.94 -14.13
N ALA A 432 31.24 -5.69 -14.72
CA ALA A 432 31.95 -4.42 -14.62
C ALA A 432 31.36 -3.32 -15.52
N SER A 433 30.38 -3.64 -16.36
CA SER A 433 29.85 -2.75 -17.39
C SER A 433 28.46 -2.18 -17.06
N PRO A 434 27.97 -1.18 -17.82
CA PRO A 434 26.63 -0.64 -17.65
C PRO A 434 25.47 -1.61 -17.98
N VAL A 435 25.73 -2.86 -18.41
CA VAL A 435 24.72 -3.93 -18.58
C VAL A 435 24.55 -4.83 -17.37
N ALA A 436 25.37 -4.70 -16.33
CA ALA A 436 25.34 -5.55 -15.13
C ALA A 436 23.92 -5.76 -14.55
N ASN A 437 23.07 -4.73 -14.59
CA ASN A 437 21.68 -4.82 -14.13
C ASN A 437 20.84 -5.83 -14.93
N ALA A 438 21.00 -5.85 -16.25
CA ALA A 438 20.27 -6.76 -17.12
C ALA A 438 20.80 -8.19 -16.97
N VAL A 439 22.12 -8.35 -16.80
CA VAL A 439 22.76 -9.64 -16.49
C VAL A 439 22.26 -10.20 -15.16
N LEU A 440 22.23 -9.39 -14.09
CA LEU A 440 21.75 -9.83 -12.78
C LEU A 440 20.26 -10.16 -12.79
N GLN A 441 19.42 -9.35 -13.46
CA GLN A 441 18.00 -9.68 -13.63
C GLN A 441 17.81 -10.99 -14.40
N TYR A 442 18.56 -11.17 -15.47
CA TYR A 442 18.58 -12.40 -16.25
C TYR A 442 18.96 -13.61 -15.39
N LEU A 443 20.11 -13.54 -14.72
CA LEU A 443 20.62 -14.63 -13.88
C LEU A 443 19.70 -14.93 -12.69
N SER A 444 19.08 -13.91 -12.08
CA SER A 444 18.10 -14.11 -11.01
C SER A 444 16.81 -14.80 -11.48
N SER A 445 16.48 -14.67 -12.77
CA SER A 445 15.23 -15.20 -13.34
C SER A 445 15.43 -16.56 -14.02
N TYR A 446 16.61 -16.80 -14.60
CA TYR A 446 16.86 -17.91 -15.52
C TYR A 446 18.23 -18.58 -15.35
N GLY A 447 19.14 -17.98 -14.59
CA GLY A 447 20.48 -18.54 -14.35
C GLY A 447 20.49 -19.55 -13.21
N PRO A 448 21.44 -20.51 -13.22
CA PRO A 448 21.80 -21.25 -12.02
C PRO A 448 22.11 -20.29 -10.87
N GLU A 449 21.62 -20.63 -9.68
CA GLU A 449 21.76 -19.80 -8.50
C GLU A 449 23.22 -19.51 -8.14
N GLU A 450 24.11 -20.48 -8.33
CA GLU A 450 25.55 -20.35 -8.11
C GLU A 450 26.19 -19.33 -9.07
N GLU A 451 25.74 -19.28 -10.34
CA GLU A 451 26.20 -18.29 -11.32
C GLU A 451 25.71 -16.88 -10.97
N PHE A 452 24.43 -16.74 -10.60
CA PHE A 452 23.89 -15.47 -10.10
C PHE A 452 24.70 -14.96 -8.90
N ARG A 453 24.98 -15.83 -7.94
CA ARG A 453 25.74 -15.51 -6.72
C ARG A 453 27.19 -15.14 -7.02
N THR A 454 27.88 -15.93 -7.84
CA THR A 454 29.28 -15.68 -8.23
C THR A 454 29.39 -14.35 -8.96
N THR A 455 28.45 -14.07 -9.87
CA THR A 455 28.35 -12.79 -10.57
C THR A 455 28.08 -11.63 -9.59
N LEU A 456 27.13 -11.80 -8.68
CA LEU A 456 26.80 -10.79 -7.67
C LEU A 456 28.00 -10.50 -6.76
N GLN A 457 28.77 -11.54 -6.40
CA GLN A 457 29.96 -11.43 -5.56
C GLN A 457 31.14 -10.78 -6.31
N GLN A 458 31.36 -11.12 -7.57
CA GLN A 458 32.38 -10.47 -8.43
C GLN A 458 32.06 -8.99 -8.66
N ILE A 459 30.81 -8.67 -9.00
CA ILE A 459 30.30 -7.29 -9.03
C ILE A 459 30.56 -6.63 -7.67
N SER A 460 30.31 -7.34 -6.57
CA SER A 460 30.44 -6.80 -5.22
C SER A 460 31.87 -6.33 -4.90
N THR A 461 32.87 -7.13 -5.28
CA THR A 461 34.28 -6.85 -5.07
C THR A 461 34.84 -5.78 -6.00
N GLU A 462 34.38 -5.73 -7.25
CA GLU A 462 34.97 -4.85 -8.28
C GLU A 462 34.33 -3.46 -8.35
N THR A 463 33.06 -3.32 -7.93
CA THR A 463 32.31 -2.05 -8.02
C THR A 463 32.02 -1.44 -6.65
N GLN A 464 33.06 -0.96 -5.97
CA GLN A 464 32.90 -0.21 -4.72
C GLN A 464 32.23 1.18 -4.92
N SER A 465 32.11 1.68 -6.15
CA SER A 465 31.69 3.06 -6.45
C SER A 465 30.34 3.22 -7.17
N ASN A 466 29.67 2.14 -7.59
CA ASN A 466 28.52 2.25 -8.49
C ASN A 466 27.18 2.03 -7.76
N GLU A 467 26.49 3.13 -7.47
CA GLU A 467 25.27 3.19 -6.64
C GLU A 467 24.06 2.42 -7.21
N ASP A 468 23.98 2.28 -8.54
CA ASP A 468 22.91 1.52 -9.22
C ASP A 468 23.07 0.00 -9.02
N LEU A 469 24.30 -0.49 -8.81
CA LEU A 469 24.60 -1.90 -8.50
C LEU A 469 24.32 -2.23 -7.03
N ALA A 470 24.38 -1.24 -6.14
CA ALA A 470 24.00 -1.39 -4.74
C ALA A 470 22.50 -1.67 -4.61
N GLY A 471 21.63 -0.99 -5.38
CA GLY A 471 20.20 -1.29 -5.44
C GLY A 471 19.89 -2.74 -5.84
N LEU A 472 20.74 -3.35 -6.68
CA LEU A 472 20.66 -4.76 -7.04
C LEU A 472 21.15 -5.71 -5.95
N ARG A 473 22.10 -5.29 -5.10
CA ARG A 473 22.41 -6.03 -3.86
C ARG A 473 21.19 -6.11 -2.94
N VAL A 474 20.28 -5.13 -2.96
CA VAL A 474 19.04 -5.13 -2.16
C VAL A 474 17.91 -5.97 -2.79
N VAL A 475 17.83 -6.00 -4.11
CA VAL A 475 16.91 -6.91 -4.81
C VAL A 475 17.40 -8.36 -4.69
N GLY A 476 18.70 -8.58 -4.85
CA GLY A 476 19.36 -9.85 -4.54
C GLY A 476 19.24 -10.22 -3.06
N ALA A 477 19.30 -9.26 -2.13
CA ALA A 477 19.07 -9.43 -0.70
C ALA A 477 17.71 -10.01 -0.32
N ALA A 478 16.69 -9.80 -1.14
CA ALA A 478 15.42 -10.46 -0.95
C ALA A 478 15.51 -11.97 -1.21
N HIS A 479 16.58 -12.46 -1.83
CA HIS A 479 16.86 -13.86 -2.19
C HIS A 479 18.14 -14.40 -1.55
N LEU A 480 18.78 -13.62 -0.66
CA LEU A 480 20.01 -14.03 0.02
C LEU A 480 19.72 -15.04 1.14
N ARG A 481 20.73 -15.88 1.41
CA ARG A 481 20.72 -16.81 2.55
C ARG A 481 20.83 -16.06 3.86
N GLU A 482 20.55 -16.75 4.96
CA GLU A 482 20.53 -16.18 6.30
C GLU A 482 21.87 -15.53 6.72
N ASP A 483 22.99 -16.13 6.33
CA ASP A 483 24.35 -15.64 6.56
C ASP A 483 24.66 -14.33 5.81
N GLU A 484 23.89 -14.00 4.79
CA GLU A 484 24.07 -12.85 3.91
C GLU A 484 23.09 -11.70 4.24
N ILE A 485 22.12 -11.92 5.15
CA ILE A 485 21.12 -10.90 5.55
C ILE A 485 21.78 -9.69 6.21
N SER A 486 22.83 -9.89 7.01
CA SER A 486 23.55 -8.79 7.68
C SER A 486 24.22 -7.85 6.67
N ASP A 487 24.83 -8.41 5.62
CA ASP A 487 25.46 -7.63 4.54
C ASP A 487 24.41 -6.90 3.70
N ALA A 488 23.26 -7.53 3.47
CA ALA A 488 22.11 -6.91 2.84
C ALA A 488 21.55 -5.72 3.62
N ILE A 489 21.39 -5.86 4.93
CA ILE A 489 20.94 -4.78 5.83
C ILE A 489 21.93 -3.62 5.75
N PHE A 490 23.23 -3.90 5.84
CA PHE A 490 24.28 -2.89 5.76
C PHE A 490 24.30 -2.18 4.40
N CYS A 491 24.21 -2.92 3.31
CA CYS A 491 24.15 -2.37 1.95
C CYS A 491 22.90 -1.50 1.77
N SER A 492 21.74 -2.00 2.17
CA SER A 492 20.46 -1.28 2.11
C SER A 492 20.49 0.01 2.92
N ALA A 493 21.07 0.00 4.12
CA ALA A 493 21.22 1.19 4.94
C ALA A 493 22.12 2.25 4.28
N LYS A 494 23.25 1.82 3.68
CA LYS A 494 24.11 2.71 2.88
C LYS A 494 23.38 3.32 1.68
N ILE A 495 22.61 2.50 0.95
CA ILE A 495 21.83 2.93 -0.20
C ILE A 495 20.74 3.91 0.19
N LEU A 496 20.02 3.66 1.28
CA LEU A 496 19.02 4.59 1.80
C LEU A 496 19.65 5.90 2.23
N ALA A 497 20.86 5.89 2.81
CA ALA A 497 21.59 7.10 3.12
C ALA A 497 21.97 7.88 1.84
N THR A 498 22.40 7.20 0.78
CA THR A 498 22.68 7.81 -0.53
C THR A 498 21.42 8.34 -1.20
N PHE A 499 20.32 7.57 -1.20
CA PHE A 499 19.02 8.03 -1.72
C PHE A 499 18.49 9.20 -0.91
N ALA A 500 18.65 9.23 0.40
CA ALA A 500 18.28 10.40 1.21
C ALA A 500 19.08 11.65 0.80
N LYS A 501 20.39 11.51 0.54
CA LYS A 501 21.24 12.60 -0.01
C LYS A 501 20.80 13.02 -1.41
N ARG A 502 20.41 12.07 -2.27
CA ARG A 502 19.85 12.35 -3.60
C ARG A 502 18.47 12.96 -3.53
N MET A 503 17.57 12.54 -2.65
CA MET A 503 16.25 13.15 -2.47
C MET A 503 16.37 14.60 -2.01
N ALA A 504 17.41 14.92 -1.23
CA ALA A 504 17.73 16.30 -0.90
C ALA A 504 18.15 17.15 -2.12
N SER A 505 18.53 16.54 -3.26
CA SER A 505 19.03 17.21 -4.47
C SER A 505 18.28 16.89 -5.79
N SER A 506 17.50 15.82 -5.87
CA SER A 506 16.83 15.25 -7.07
C SER A 506 15.37 15.68 -7.14
N ASP A 507 14.85 15.89 -8.37
CA ASP A 507 13.45 16.27 -8.64
C ASP A 507 12.57 15.06 -9.03
N LYS A 508 13.12 13.84 -8.98
CA LYS A 508 12.45 12.67 -9.57
C LYS A 508 11.63 11.90 -8.53
N THR A 509 10.30 11.86 -8.71
CA THR A 509 9.37 11.00 -7.94
C THR A 509 9.80 9.53 -7.91
N SER A 510 10.45 9.06 -8.98
CA SER A 510 11.03 7.71 -9.04
C SER A 510 12.03 7.42 -7.91
N ASP A 511 12.78 8.42 -7.45
CA ASP A 511 13.76 8.26 -6.38
C ASP A 511 13.07 8.13 -5.01
N ILE A 512 11.95 8.82 -4.79
CA ILE A 512 11.12 8.69 -3.58
C ILE A 512 10.49 7.29 -3.53
N LEU A 513 9.93 6.82 -4.65
CA LEU A 513 9.33 5.49 -4.73
C LEU A 513 10.37 4.39 -4.53
N ARG A 514 11.56 4.54 -5.13
CA ARG A 514 12.70 3.64 -4.87
C ARG A 514 13.12 3.67 -3.41
N TYR A 515 13.21 4.85 -2.80
CA TYR A 515 13.54 4.99 -1.38
C TYR A 515 12.54 4.27 -0.47
N VAL A 516 11.23 4.46 -0.70
CA VAL A 516 10.18 3.78 0.07
C VAL A 516 10.25 2.26 -0.13
N GLY A 517 10.43 1.80 -1.38
CA GLY A 517 10.61 0.38 -1.69
C GLY A 517 11.82 -0.23 -0.99
N HIS A 518 12.96 0.47 -0.99
CA HIS A 518 14.16 0.03 -0.27
C HIS A 518 13.99 0.05 1.25
N CYS A 519 13.25 1.01 1.81
CA CYS A 519 12.93 1.02 3.24
C CYS A 519 12.11 -0.21 3.64
N ASP A 520 11.13 -0.58 2.82
CA ASP A 520 10.33 -1.78 3.06
C ASP A 520 11.18 -3.06 2.98
N LEU A 521 12.02 -3.20 1.94
CA LEU A 521 12.96 -4.32 1.82
C LEU A 521 13.93 -4.41 3.01
N LEU A 522 14.49 -3.28 3.45
CA LEU A 522 15.35 -3.22 4.63
C LEU A 522 14.60 -3.67 5.89
N ASN A 523 13.41 -3.13 6.13
CA ASN A 523 12.62 -3.52 7.30
C ASN A 523 12.30 -5.03 7.26
N ARG A 524 12.07 -5.61 6.08
CA ARG A 524 11.82 -7.05 5.91
C ARG A 524 13.08 -7.86 6.22
N ALA A 525 14.24 -7.41 5.74
CA ALA A 525 15.51 -8.04 6.07
C ALA A 525 15.81 -7.97 7.58
N MET A 526 15.58 -6.82 8.22
CA MET A 526 15.74 -6.65 9.67
C MET A 526 14.83 -7.58 10.46
N PHE A 527 13.55 -7.65 10.10
CA PHE A 527 12.61 -8.53 10.79
C PHE A 527 12.96 -10.01 10.64
N ARG A 528 13.46 -10.41 9.45
CA ARG A 528 14.01 -11.76 9.25
C ARG A 528 15.24 -12.01 10.13
N ASN A 529 16.13 -11.03 10.23
CA ASN A 529 17.29 -11.09 11.11
C ASN A 529 16.89 -11.19 12.60
N ASP A 530 15.77 -10.58 13.00
CA ASP A 530 15.25 -10.71 14.37
C ASP A 530 14.64 -12.11 14.60
N ILE A 531 13.92 -12.66 13.62
CA ILE A 531 13.25 -13.97 13.73
C ILE A 531 14.24 -15.13 13.67
N GLY A 532 15.27 -15.07 12.83
CA GLY A 532 16.19 -16.19 12.60
C GLY A 532 16.78 -16.78 13.89
N PRO A 533 17.40 -15.96 14.76
CA PRO A 533 17.92 -16.42 16.06
C PRO A 533 16.83 -16.97 16.98
N ILE A 534 15.62 -16.41 16.94
CA ILE A 534 14.49 -16.89 17.75
C ILE A 534 14.05 -18.28 17.27
N TYR A 535 13.89 -18.46 15.96
CA TYR A 535 13.42 -19.70 15.36
C TYR A 535 14.39 -20.87 15.60
N LYS A 536 15.70 -20.59 15.60
CA LYS A 536 16.76 -21.58 15.88
C LYS A 536 16.90 -21.99 17.35
N LYS A 537 16.23 -21.32 18.29
CA LYS A 537 16.28 -21.70 19.72
C LYS A 537 15.60 -23.05 19.99
N VAL A 538 14.72 -23.50 19.09
CA VAL A 538 14.10 -24.82 19.17
C VAL A 538 14.44 -25.59 17.89
N PRO A 539 15.24 -26.69 17.99
CA PRO A 539 15.58 -27.49 16.82
C PRO A 539 14.36 -28.23 16.27
N GLN A 540 14.42 -28.69 15.03
CA GLN A 540 13.50 -29.72 14.52
C GLN A 540 13.53 -30.95 15.45
N PRO A 541 12.39 -31.64 15.64
CA PRO A 541 12.33 -32.80 16.52
C PRO A 541 13.06 -34.01 15.92
N GLU A 542 13.70 -34.84 16.76
CA GLU A 542 14.36 -36.09 16.32
C GLU A 542 13.37 -37.17 15.84
N GLY A 543 12.08 -37.01 16.14
CA GLY A 543 10.99 -37.87 15.68
C GLY A 543 9.75 -37.04 15.33
N MET A 544 9.10 -37.40 14.23
CA MET A 544 8.04 -36.58 13.62
C MET A 544 6.65 -37.13 13.92
N LYS A 545 5.81 -36.34 14.58
CA LYS A 545 4.37 -36.63 14.79
C LYS A 545 3.48 -36.16 13.63
N GLY A 546 3.98 -35.23 12.83
CA GLY A 546 3.26 -34.56 11.74
C GLY A 546 4.11 -33.46 11.14
N ILE A 547 3.69 -32.95 9.99
CA ILE A 547 4.41 -31.91 9.24
C ILE A 547 3.53 -30.67 9.09
N VAL A 548 4.11 -29.50 9.30
CA VAL A 548 3.53 -28.22 8.95
C VAL A 548 4.37 -27.58 7.84
N PHE A 549 3.81 -27.49 6.64
CA PHE A 549 4.38 -26.74 5.53
C PHE A 549 3.89 -25.30 5.57
N MET A 550 4.81 -24.35 5.69
CA MET A 550 4.50 -22.94 5.63
C MET A 550 4.65 -22.41 4.22
N LEU A 551 3.64 -21.68 3.77
CA LEU A 551 3.62 -21.09 2.45
C LEU A 551 3.45 -19.57 2.54
N PRO A 552 4.50 -18.80 2.84
CA PRO A 552 4.35 -17.36 3.00
C PRO A 552 4.29 -16.60 1.65
N TYR A 553 3.15 -16.00 1.30
CA TYR A 553 3.00 -15.22 0.06
C TYR A 553 2.49 -13.78 0.26
N TYR A 554 3.28 -12.76 -0.08
CA TYR A 554 3.00 -11.31 0.03
C TYR A 554 2.61 -10.75 1.41
N ALA A 555 1.77 -11.41 2.22
CA ALA A 555 1.41 -11.00 3.58
C ALA A 555 2.41 -11.54 4.61
N HIS A 556 3.68 -11.16 4.43
CA HIS A 556 4.78 -11.52 5.34
C HIS A 556 4.43 -11.31 6.82
N HIS A 557 3.69 -10.23 7.11
CA HIS A 557 3.31 -9.91 8.47
C HIS A 557 2.44 -10.98 9.13
N VAL A 558 1.58 -11.67 8.39
CA VAL A 558 0.71 -12.70 8.97
C VAL A 558 1.46 -14.01 9.16
N ASN A 559 2.25 -14.46 8.17
CA ASN A 559 2.94 -15.75 8.24
C ASN A 559 4.09 -15.81 9.25
N PHE A 560 4.76 -14.67 9.48
CA PHE A 560 5.78 -14.56 10.52
C PHE A 560 5.21 -14.26 11.90
N SER A 561 3.92 -14.01 12.00
CA SER A 561 3.34 -13.70 13.28
C SER A 561 3.18 -14.91 14.18
N PRO A 562 2.71 -16.10 13.76
CA PRO A 562 2.60 -17.25 14.65
C PRO A 562 3.95 -17.93 14.94
N VAL A 563 5.11 -17.25 14.82
CA VAL A 563 6.44 -17.86 15.02
C VAL A 563 6.58 -18.58 16.37
N MET A 564 6.02 -18.07 17.46
CA MET A 564 6.08 -18.77 18.75
C MET A 564 5.30 -20.08 18.70
N SER A 565 4.14 -20.11 18.04
CA SER A 565 3.34 -21.32 17.86
C SER A 565 4.07 -22.36 16.99
N LEU A 566 4.84 -21.91 15.99
CA LEU A 566 5.71 -22.81 15.21
C LEU A 566 6.83 -23.43 16.06
N LEU A 567 7.40 -22.67 16.99
CA LEU A 567 8.40 -23.20 17.92
C LEU A 567 7.77 -24.18 18.92
N GLU A 568 6.57 -23.88 19.37
CA GLU A 568 5.80 -24.76 20.24
C GLU A 568 5.46 -26.08 19.53
N LEU A 569 5.07 -26.03 18.26
CA LEU A 569 4.88 -27.22 17.42
C LEU A 569 6.15 -28.09 17.36
N LYS A 570 7.33 -27.50 17.16
CA LYS A 570 8.60 -28.23 17.21
C LYS A 570 8.84 -28.90 18.57
N LYS A 571 8.62 -28.17 19.68
CA LYS A 571 8.73 -28.73 21.05
C LYS A 571 7.77 -29.90 21.25
N GLN A 572 6.58 -29.83 20.65
CA GLN A 572 5.59 -30.90 20.71
C GLN A 572 5.89 -32.09 19.79
N GLY A 573 6.94 -32.03 18.95
CA GLY A 573 7.34 -33.13 18.07
C GLY A 573 6.83 -33.03 16.63
N TYR A 574 6.40 -31.85 16.18
CA TYR A 574 5.99 -31.60 14.80
C TYR A 574 7.13 -30.96 14.00
N THR A 575 7.30 -31.41 12.77
CA THR A 575 8.28 -30.85 11.84
C THR A 575 7.69 -29.63 11.15
N VAL A 576 8.43 -28.53 11.10
CA VAL A 576 7.98 -27.28 10.44
C VAL A 576 8.88 -26.95 9.26
N ILE A 577 8.33 -26.97 8.05
CA ILE A 577 9.06 -26.77 6.79
C ILE A 577 8.60 -25.48 6.12
N ASN A 578 9.54 -24.58 5.86
CA ASN A 578 9.27 -23.36 5.11
C ASN A 578 9.48 -23.61 3.61
N LEU A 579 8.41 -23.50 2.82
CA LEU A 579 8.45 -23.78 1.38
C LEU A 579 9.03 -22.62 0.57
N THR A 580 8.99 -21.39 1.09
CA THR A 580 9.40 -20.20 0.34
C THR A 580 10.77 -19.70 0.79
N GLU A 581 11.64 -19.43 -0.18
CA GLU A 581 13.00 -18.97 0.11
C GLU A 581 13.06 -17.69 0.92
N GLY A 582 14.11 -17.62 1.75
CA GLY A 582 14.44 -16.43 2.51
C GLY A 582 13.39 -16.02 3.53
N CYS A 583 12.34 -16.80 3.81
CA CYS A 583 11.31 -16.40 4.77
C CYS A 583 11.70 -16.75 6.21
N LEU A 584 11.99 -18.02 6.49
CA LEU A 584 12.55 -18.50 7.77
C LEU A 584 13.91 -19.17 7.51
N PRO A 585 14.75 -19.35 8.56
CA PRO A 585 15.96 -20.14 8.47
C PRO A 585 15.75 -21.51 7.83
N TYR A 586 16.73 -21.96 7.05
CA TYR A 586 16.78 -23.32 6.53
C TYR A 586 17.18 -24.26 7.66
N GLU A 587 16.30 -25.20 7.99
CA GLU A 587 16.52 -26.14 9.07
C GLU A 587 15.99 -27.51 8.66
N PRO A 588 16.88 -28.42 8.21
CA PRO A 588 16.48 -29.76 7.79
C PRO A 588 15.89 -30.56 8.94
N SER A 589 14.84 -31.31 8.62
CA SER A 589 14.20 -32.29 9.50
C SER A 589 15.02 -33.58 9.64
N GLY A 590 15.97 -33.83 8.72
CA GLY A 590 16.71 -35.08 8.64
C GLY A 590 16.01 -36.15 7.79
N ILE A 591 14.83 -35.84 7.22
CA ILE A 591 14.07 -36.72 6.35
C ILE A 591 14.21 -36.21 4.91
N ALA A 592 14.95 -36.92 4.08
CA ALA A 592 15.31 -36.47 2.73
C ALA A 592 14.08 -36.18 1.85
N GLU A 593 13.03 -36.99 1.99
CA GLU A 593 11.75 -36.87 1.29
C GLU A 593 11.01 -35.58 1.64
N VAL A 594 11.23 -35.03 2.84
CA VAL A 594 10.62 -33.77 3.30
C VAL A 594 11.55 -32.59 3.05
N ASP A 595 12.84 -32.76 3.34
CA ASP A 595 13.86 -31.71 3.27
C ASP A 595 14.11 -31.21 1.86
N GLN A 596 13.80 -32.02 0.84
CA GLN A 596 13.82 -31.56 -0.55
C GLN A 596 12.93 -30.32 -0.75
N PHE A 597 11.83 -30.15 -0.01
CA PHE A 597 10.91 -29.03 -0.18
C PHE A 597 11.32 -27.74 0.56
N LEU A 598 12.44 -27.74 1.28
CA LEU A 598 12.94 -26.54 1.96
C LEU A 598 13.28 -25.44 0.94
N GLY A 599 12.52 -24.34 0.98
CA GLY A 599 12.72 -23.23 0.05
C GLY A 599 12.51 -23.62 -1.42
N CYS A 600 11.68 -24.62 -1.72
CA CYS A 600 11.44 -25.05 -3.10
C CYS A 600 10.70 -24.00 -3.97
N LEU A 601 10.18 -22.93 -3.36
CA LEU A 601 9.50 -21.82 -4.04
C LEU A 601 10.27 -20.51 -3.93
N THR A 602 10.54 -19.87 -5.06
CA THR A 602 11.18 -18.55 -5.08
C THR A 602 10.29 -17.47 -4.44
N GLN A 603 10.90 -16.59 -3.64
CA GLN A 603 10.16 -15.52 -2.97
C GLN A 603 9.51 -14.55 -3.97
N GLY A 604 8.20 -14.38 -3.88
CA GLY A 604 7.42 -13.40 -4.65
C GLY A 604 6.97 -13.85 -6.04
N THR A 605 7.77 -14.67 -6.74
CA THR A 605 7.36 -15.27 -8.01
C THR A 605 6.75 -16.65 -7.86
N LEU A 606 7.01 -17.38 -6.76
CA LEU A 606 6.53 -18.76 -6.54
C LEU A 606 6.86 -19.69 -7.72
N ASN A 607 8.07 -19.55 -8.27
CA ASN A 607 8.61 -20.51 -9.23
C ASN A 607 9.03 -21.76 -8.46
N TYR A 608 8.59 -22.92 -8.92
CA TYR A 608 8.89 -24.19 -8.30
C TYR A 608 10.23 -24.75 -8.81
N LYS A 609 11.21 -24.89 -7.92
CA LYS A 609 12.60 -25.19 -8.27
C LYS A 609 12.90 -26.66 -8.58
N HIS A 610 12.01 -27.58 -8.20
CA HIS A 610 12.25 -29.02 -8.41
C HIS A 610 12.09 -29.47 -9.86
N ASP A 611 11.63 -28.59 -10.74
CA ASP A 611 11.66 -28.90 -12.16
C ASP A 611 13.10 -28.85 -12.70
N LYS A 612 13.67 -30.04 -12.90
CA LYS A 612 14.97 -30.22 -13.55
C LYS A 612 14.91 -29.93 -15.04
N THR A 613 13.72 -29.83 -15.61
CA THR A 613 13.50 -29.43 -16.99
C THR A 613 13.26 -27.93 -16.99
N PRO A 614 14.11 -27.11 -17.65
CA PRO A 614 13.80 -25.71 -17.84
C PRO A 614 12.55 -25.60 -18.72
N ARG A 615 11.38 -25.58 -18.07
CA ARG A 615 10.10 -25.30 -18.69
C ARG A 615 10.11 -23.86 -19.15
N GLY A 616 9.74 -23.66 -20.41
CA GLY A 616 9.56 -22.33 -20.94
C GLY A 616 8.49 -21.60 -20.14
N VAL A 617 8.46 -20.28 -20.27
CA VAL A 617 7.42 -19.44 -19.65
C VAL A 617 6.00 -19.85 -20.11
N GLU A 618 5.85 -20.71 -21.11
CA GLU A 618 4.57 -21.18 -21.67
C GLU A 618 4.19 -22.62 -21.25
N ASP A 619 5.05 -23.35 -20.52
CA ASP A 619 4.81 -24.76 -20.17
C ASP A 619 4.17 -24.88 -18.78
N LEU A 620 2.85 -25.09 -18.74
CA LEU A 620 2.10 -25.40 -17.51
C LEU A 620 2.19 -26.91 -17.18
N TYR A 621 2.05 -27.29 -15.91
CA TYR A 621 1.95 -28.68 -15.45
C TYR A 621 0.58 -29.29 -15.74
N PHE A 622 -0.46 -28.47 -15.69
CA PHE A 622 -1.83 -28.89 -15.90
C PHE A 622 -2.46 -28.11 -17.06
N GLU A 623 -3.53 -28.68 -17.62
CA GLU A 623 -4.38 -27.97 -18.58
C GLU A 623 -5.33 -27.03 -17.83
N TRP A 624 -5.47 -25.80 -18.33
CA TRP A 624 -6.33 -24.78 -17.73
C TRP A 624 -7.44 -24.38 -18.71
N SER A 625 -8.69 -24.50 -18.27
CA SER A 625 -9.86 -23.96 -18.97
C SER A 625 -10.23 -22.62 -18.36
N ILE A 626 -10.36 -21.58 -19.19
CA ILE A 626 -10.63 -20.21 -18.75
C ILE A 626 -11.79 -19.66 -19.57
N ASP A 627 -12.95 -19.55 -18.94
CA ASP A 627 -14.10 -18.79 -19.42
C ASP A 627 -14.40 -17.66 -18.44
N TRP A 628 -13.80 -16.49 -18.70
CA TRP A 628 -13.93 -15.35 -17.80
C TRP A 628 -15.35 -14.77 -17.78
N GLU A 629 -16.03 -14.74 -18.92
CA GLU A 629 -17.40 -14.22 -19.04
C GLU A 629 -18.41 -15.19 -18.42
N GLY A 630 -18.20 -16.49 -18.58
CA GLY A 630 -18.95 -17.55 -17.91
C GLY A 630 -18.59 -17.75 -16.44
N MET A 631 -17.63 -16.98 -15.90
CA MET A 631 -17.16 -17.07 -14.52
C MET A 631 -16.62 -18.48 -14.16
N ASP A 632 -15.92 -19.14 -15.08
CA ASP A 632 -15.41 -20.51 -14.91
C ASP A 632 -13.90 -20.57 -15.18
N ILE A 633 -13.12 -20.97 -14.19
CA ILE A 633 -11.69 -21.29 -14.34
C ILE A 633 -11.43 -22.63 -13.71
N ARG A 634 -10.99 -23.61 -14.49
CA ARG A 634 -10.74 -24.99 -14.04
C ARG A 634 -9.34 -25.45 -14.42
N CYS A 635 -8.84 -26.42 -13.66
CA CYS A 635 -7.52 -27.01 -13.84
C CYS A 635 -7.67 -28.52 -13.91
N SER A 636 -6.91 -29.17 -14.79
CA SER A 636 -6.92 -30.64 -14.95
C SER A 636 -6.13 -31.39 -13.87
N ALA A 637 -5.80 -30.73 -12.75
CA ALA A 637 -5.08 -31.36 -11.66
C ALA A 637 -5.98 -32.38 -10.93
N PRO A 638 -5.43 -33.53 -10.47
CA PRO A 638 -6.23 -34.61 -9.89
C PRO A 638 -7.13 -34.19 -8.71
N GLY A 639 -8.45 -34.31 -8.87
CA GLY A 639 -9.43 -33.93 -7.86
C GLY A 639 -9.90 -32.47 -7.95
N LEU A 640 -9.39 -31.68 -8.91
CA LEU A 640 -9.80 -30.29 -9.14
C LEU A 640 -10.50 -30.07 -10.49
N GLU A 641 -10.74 -31.13 -11.27
CA GLU A 641 -11.30 -31.05 -12.62
C GLU A 641 -12.70 -30.42 -12.63
N ASP A 642 -13.47 -30.66 -11.57
CA ASP A 642 -14.82 -30.12 -11.37
C ASP A 642 -14.86 -28.87 -10.48
N THR A 643 -13.71 -28.42 -9.98
CA THR A 643 -13.62 -27.28 -9.06
C THR A 643 -13.41 -25.98 -9.84
N ASN A 644 -14.46 -25.15 -9.86
CA ASN A 644 -14.37 -23.80 -10.42
C ASN A 644 -13.62 -22.86 -9.45
N MET A 645 -12.48 -22.36 -9.91
CA MET A 645 -11.57 -21.47 -9.18
C MET A 645 -11.68 -20.00 -9.60
N PHE A 646 -12.67 -19.62 -10.42
CA PHE A 646 -12.82 -18.26 -10.93
C PHE A 646 -12.75 -17.20 -9.81
N GLN A 647 -13.45 -17.43 -8.69
CA GLN A 647 -13.50 -16.48 -7.58
C GLN A 647 -12.12 -16.18 -7.00
N GLN A 648 -11.23 -17.16 -6.89
CA GLN A 648 -9.87 -16.99 -6.36
C GLN A 648 -9.05 -16.03 -7.21
N PHE A 649 -9.18 -16.15 -8.53
CA PHE A 649 -8.48 -15.30 -9.48
C PHE A 649 -9.10 -13.90 -9.50
N LEU A 650 -10.44 -13.81 -9.52
CA LEU A 650 -11.15 -12.54 -9.44
C LEU A 650 -10.75 -11.77 -8.18
N GLU A 651 -10.79 -12.41 -7.01
CA GLU A 651 -10.41 -11.80 -5.73
C GLU A 651 -9.01 -11.19 -5.80
N ARG A 652 -8.04 -11.95 -6.30
CA ARG A 652 -6.66 -11.47 -6.39
C ARG A 652 -6.54 -10.28 -7.34
N LEU A 653 -7.21 -10.33 -8.49
CA LEU A 653 -7.21 -9.25 -9.46
C LEU A 653 -7.93 -8.00 -8.92
N CYS A 654 -9.01 -8.16 -8.16
CA CYS A 654 -9.70 -7.08 -7.44
C CYS A 654 -8.79 -6.44 -6.40
N ILE A 655 -8.07 -7.23 -5.61
CA ILE A 655 -7.09 -6.73 -4.62
C ILE A 655 -5.98 -5.93 -5.32
N TYR A 656 -5.48 -6.40 -6.47
CA TYR A 656 -4.42 -5.69 -7.19
C TYR A 656 -4.90 -4.43 -7.89
N LYS A 657 -6.03 -4.51 -8.62
CA LYS A 657 -6.58 -3.37 -9.35
C LYS A 657 -7.21 -2.35 -8.40
N ARG A 658 -7.64 -2.78 -7.21
CA ARG A 658 -8.48 -2.01 -6.26
C ARG A 658 -9.85 -1.63 -6.87
N ALA A 659 -10.37 -2.46 -7.76
CA ALA A 659 -11.71 -2.38 -8.33
C ALA A 659 -12.44 -3.72 -8.21
N TYR A 660 -13.78 -3.68 -8.18
CA TYR A 660 -14.62 -4.87 -8.28
C TYR A 660 -14.67 -5.37 -9.73
N THR A 661 -14.83 -4.46 -10.69
CA THR A 661 -14.94 -4.78 -12.11
C THR A 661 -13.57 -5.04 -12.73
N ILE A 662 -13.34 -6.29 -13.14
CA ILE A 662 -12.12 -6.73 -13.81
C ILE A 662 -12.41 -7.03 -15.28
N ASP A 663 -11.76 -6.27 -16.15
CA ASP A 663 -11.78 -6.46 -17.60
C ASP A 663 -10.45 -7.10 -18.01
N ILE A 664 -10.52 -8.35 -18.48
CA ILE A 664 -9.33 -9.09 -18.96
C ILE A 664 -9.03 -8.84 -20.43
N SER A 665 -9.89 -8.14 -21.19
CA SER A 665 -9.53 -7.67 -22.54
C SER A 665 -8.41 -6.62 -22.47
N ASN A 666 -8.32 -5.92 -21.33
CA ASN A 666 -7.18 -5.09 -21.00
C ASN A 666 -5.90 -5.94 -20.90
N LEU A 667 -4.93 -5.67 -21.79
CA LEU A 667 -3.67 -6.41 -21.86
C LEU A 667 -2.90 -6.47 -20.52
N TYR A 668 -3.00 -5.45 -19.67
CA TYR A 668 -2.37 -5.48 -18.36
C TYR A 668 -3.02 -6.52 -17.45
N MET A 669 -4.36 -6.55 -17.39
CA MET A 669 -5.11 -7.52 -16.59
C MET A 669 -4.96 -8.94 -17.14
N ALA A 670 -4.98 -9.13 -18.46
CA ALA A 670 -4.69 -10.42 -19.10
C ALA A 670 -3.33 -10.96 -18.66
N ARG A 671 -2.27 -10.14 -18.74
CA ARG A 671 -0.91 -10.53 -18.30
C ARG A 671 -0.85 -10.88 -16.81
N MET A 672 -1.60 -10.17 -15.98
CA MET A 672 -1.69 -10.47 -14.56
C MET A 672 -2.38 -11.80 -14.30
N LEU A 673 -3.50 -12.07 -14.98
CA LEU A 673 -4.19 -13.36 -14.91
C LEU A 673 -3.27 -14.50 -15.35
N THR A 674 -2.58 -14.37 -16.49
CA THR A 674 -1.61 -15.36 -16.97
C THR A 674 -0.49 -15.62 -15.95
N ALA A 675 0.05 -14.56 -15.33
CA ALA A 675 1.08 -14.71 -14.30
C ALA A 675 0.54 -15.41 -13.05
N LEU A 676 -0.72 -15.13 -12.66
CA LEU A 676 -1.37 -15.80 -11.54
C LEU A 676 -1.64 -17.28 -11.82
N ILE A 677 -2.06 -17.62 -13.04
CA ILE A 677 -2.28 -19.03 -13.44
C ILE A 677 -0.98 -19.81 -13.31
N LYS A 678 0.13 -19.29 -13.85
CA LYS A 678 1.46 -19.94 -13.74
C LYS A 678 1.89 -20.16 -12.29
N ARG A 679 1.69 -19.17 -11.43
CA ARG A 679 2.00 -19.28 -10.00
C ARG A 679 1.16 -20.33 -9.31
N THR A 680 -0.11 -20.40 -9.68
CA THR A 680 -1.07 -21.35 -9.14
C THR A 680 -0.75 -22.77 -9.60
N ASP A 681 -0.40 -22.93 -10.87
CA ASP A 681 0.01 -24.18 -11.50
C ASP A 681 1.29 -24.75 -10.85
N ASN A 682 2.34 -23.93 -10.68
CA ASN A 682 3.55 -24.29 -9.93
C ASN A 682 3.23 -24.73 -8.50
N LEU A 683 2.31 -24.02 -7.83
CA LEU A 683 1.96 -24.28 -6.46
C LEU A 683 1.15 -25.59 -6.31
N LEU A 684 0.27 -25.87 -7.26
CA LEU A 684 -0.44 -27.14 -7.35
C LEU A 684 0.54 -28.29 -7.60
N GLN A 685 1.49 -28.15 -8.53
CA GLN A 685 2.50 -29.20 -8.76
C GLN A 685 3.29 -29.49 -7.49
N MET A 686 3.78 -28.45 -6.80
CA MET A 686 4.45 -28.60 -5.51
C MET A 686 3.57 -29.31 -4.49
N TYR A 687 2.27 -29.00 -4.42
CA TYR A 687 1.34 -29.69 -3.54
C TYR A 687 1.27 -31.19 -3.84
N TYR A 688 1.13 -31.60 -5.10
CA TYR A 688 1.08 -33.03 -5.46
C TYR A 688 2.39 -33.75 -5.19
N ASP A 689 3.53 -33.10 -5.44
CA ASP A 689 4.84 -33.70 -5.12
C ASP A 689 5.01 -33.91 -3.61
N ILE A 690 4.61 -32.93 -2.80
CA ILE A 690 4.62 -33.07 -1.33
C ILE A 690 3.65 -34.15 -0.89
N PHE A 691 2.43 -34.18 -1.44
CA PHE A 691 1.43 -35.19 -1.14
C PHE A 691 2.00 -36.59 -1.37
N GLU A 692 2.57 -36.87 -2.55
CA GLU A 692 3.15 -38.17 -2.87
C GLU A 692 4.35 -38.50 -1.98
N ALA A 693 5.24 -37.54 -1.73
CA ALA A 693 6.40 -37.74 -0.85
C ALA A 693 5.99 -38.08 0.59
N THR A 694 4.96 -37.41 1.11
CA THR A 694 4.50 -37.57 2.50
C THR A 694 3.53 -38.71 2.71
N ARG A 695 2.85 -39.19 1.65
CA ARG A 695 1.92 -40.34 1.72
C ARG A 695 2.58 -41.59 2.29
N SER A 696 3.86 -41.81 1.98
CA SER A 696 4.62 -42.98 2.46
C SER A 696 5.02 -42.91 3.94
N LEU A 697 4.93 -41.72 4.55
CA LEU A 697 5.38 -41.48 5.92
C LEU A 697 4.29 -41.72 6.97
N ASP A 698 3.02 -41.89 6.54
CA ASP A 698 1.85 -42.08 7.42
C ASP A 698 1.75 -41.02 8.53
N VAL A 699 2.00 -39.75 8.16
CA VAL A 699 1.92 -38.60 9.08
C VAL A 699 0.87 -37.61 8.63
N LYS A 700 0.30 -36.87 9.58
CA LYS A 700 -0.60 -35.76 9.29
C LYS A 700 0.17 -34.59 8.71
N VAL A 701 -0.38 -33.98 7.67
CA VAL A 701 0.23 -32.82 6.99
C VAL A 701 -0.68 -31.61 7.09
N ARG A 702 -0.09 -30.45 7.36
CA ARG A 702 -0.79 -29.17 7.44
C ARG A 702 -0.11 -28.13 6.56
N TYR A 703 -0.85 -27.45 5.71
CA TYR A 703 -0.40 -26.26 5.00
C TYR A 703 -0.84 -25.02 5.77
N LEU A 704 0.09 -24.20 6.24
CA LEU A 704 -0.23 -22.89 6.80
C LEU A 704 -0.18 -21.83 5.69
N VAL A 705 -1.34 -21.29 5.37
CA VAL A 705 -1.54 -20.24 4.36
C VAL A 705 -2.04 -18.94 4.99
N ASN A 706 -1.96 -17.83 4.25
CA ASN A 706 -2.37 -16.49 4.70
C ASN A 706 -3.55 -15.87 3.96
N GLU A 707 -3.96 -16.45 2.84
CA GLU A 707 -5.07 -15.94 2.03
C GLU A 707 -5.77 -17.15 1.39
N ALA A 708 -6.40 -17.99 2.21
CA ALA A 708 -7.07 -19.23 1.76
C ALA A 708 -8.25 -19.02 0.79
N TYR A 709 -8.61 -17.76 0.51
CA TYR A 709 -9.69 -17.36 -0.38
C TYR A 709 -9.21 -16.78 -1.72
N ALA A 710 -7.91 -16.47 -1.89
CA ALA A 710 -7.38 -15.82 -3.10
C ALA A 710 -6.27 -16.63 -3.78
N ALA A 711 -6.23 -16.63 -5.11
CA ALA A 711 -5.16 -17.30 -5.87
C ALA A 711 -3.80 -16.65 -5.56
N PRO A 712 -2.69 -17.41 -5.52
CA PRO A 712 -2.62 -18.84 -5.73
C PRO A 712 -2.96 -19.66 -4.47
N MET A 713 -2.92 -19.05 -3.29
CA MET A 713 -3.02 -19.74 -2.00
C MET A 713 -4.35 -20.47 -1.78
N GLY A 714 -5.45 -19.88 -2.26
CA GLY A 714 -6.78 -20.48 -2.16
C GLY A 714 -6.94 -21.80 -2.92
N THR A 715 -6.07 -22.13 -3.88
CA THR A 715 -6.16 -23.42 -4.58
C THR A 715 -5.59 -24.58 -3.77
N ILE A 716 -4.65 -24.32 -2.84
CA ILE A 716 -4.19 -25.30 -1.87
C ILE A 716 -5.33 -25.74 -0.96
N ARG A 717 -6.23 -24.81 -0.61
CA ARG A 717 -7.44 -25.14 0.16
C ARG A 717 -8.29 -26.19 -0.57
N PHE A 718 -8.56 -25.98 -1.86
CA PHE A 718 -9.33 -26.94 -2.65
C PHE A 718 -8.59 -28.26 -2.84
N ALA A 719 -7.30 -28.23 -3.15
CA ALA A 719 -6.51 -29.45 -3.30
C ALA A 719 -6.51 -30.27 -1.99
N CYS A 720 -6.42 -29.61 -0.83
CA CYS A 720 -6.55 -30.28 0.46
C CYS A 720 -7.97 -30.83 0.69
N ALA A 721 -9.03 -30.08 0.34
CA ALA A 721 -10.41 -30.52 0.54
C ALA A 721 -10.81 -31.69 -0.37
N ASP A 722 -10.50 -31.60 -1.67
CA ASP A 722 -10.99 -32.52 -2.69
C ASP A 722 -10.07 -33.74 -2.88
N HIS A 723 -8.77 -33.62 -2.55
CA HIS A 723 -7.78 -34.69 -2.73
C HIS A 723 -7.04 -35.09 -1.43
N GLY A 724 -6.77 -34.12 -0.55
CA GLY A 724 -5.90 -34.31 0.63
C GLY A 724 -6.57 -34.82 1.91
N ALA A 725 -7.85 -34.49 2.13
CA ALA A 725 -8.50 -34.60 3.44
C ALA A 725 -8.54 -36.04 3.96
N ASP A 726 -8.89 -36.99 3.09
CA ASP A 726 -8.94 -38.43 3.42
C ASP A 726 -7.56 -39.02 3.76
N HIS A 727 -6.49 -38.32 3.39
CA HIS A 727 -5.10 -38.68 3.69
C HIS A 727 -4.51 -37.85 4.84
N GLY A 728 -5.36 -37.10 5.57
CA GLY A 728 -4.92 -36.27 6.68
C GLY A 728 -4.09 -35.05 6.26
N VAL A 729 -4.24 -34.57 5.02
CA VAL A 729 -3.61 -33.36 4.49
C VAL A 729 -4.61 -32.19 4.50
N HIS A 730 -4.35 -31.17 5.31
CA HIS A 730 -5.31 -30.08 5.56
C HIS A 730 -4.68 -28.70 5.34
N CYS A 731 -5.52 -27.72 4.98
CA CYS A 731 -5.16 -26.31 4.80
C CYS A 731 -5.62 -25.49 6.02
N LEU A 732 -4.66 -24.93 6.75
CA LEU A 732 -4.87 -24.02 7.86
C LEU A 732 -4.67 -22.57 7.41
N PHE A 733 -5.55 -21.68 7.87
CA PHE A 733 -5.43 -20.25 7.61
C PHE A 733 -5.29 -19.50 8.94
N ALA A 734 -4.24 -18.69 9.06
CA ALA A 734 -4.07 -17.75 10.15
C ALA A 734 -4.25 -16.30 9.68
N LEU A 735 -4.93 -15.45 10.47
CA LEU A 735 -4.94 -13.99 10.28
C LEU A 735 -5.14 -13.25 11.61
N ASN A 736 -5.12 -11.90 11.57
CA ASN A 736 -5.41 -11.10 12.76
C ASN A 736 -6.85 -11.33 13.23
N ALA A 737 -7.04 -11.53 14.53
CA ALA A 737 -8.39 -11.78 15.03
C ALA A 737 -9.23 -10.50 15.15
N TYR A 738 -10.54 -10.67 15.33
CA TYR A 738 -11.50 -9.58 15.50
C TYR A 738 -11.61 -9.18 16.99
N GLU A 739 -10.55 -8.55 17.50
CA GLU A 739 -10.37 -8.25 18.94
C GLU A 739 -11.22 -7.07 19.46
N SER A 740 -11.78 -6.28 18.56
CA SER A 740 -12.07 -4.87 18.84
C SER A 740 -13.50 -4.45 18.54
N TYR A 741 -14.47 -5.37 18.53
CA TYR A 741 -15.86 -4.96 18.29
C TYR A 741 -16.35 -3.94 19.33
N TYR A 742 -16.05 -4.19 20.61
CA TYR A 742 -16.38 -3.27 21.72
C TYR A 742 -15.24 -2.31 22.11
N GLY A 743 -14.00 -2.58 21.67
CA GLY A 743 -12.81 -1.85 22.08
C GLY A 743 -12.23 -1.00 20.96
N LYS A 744 -11.79 0.23 21.24
CA LYS A 744 -10.83 0.87 20.33
C LYS A 744 -9.47 0.24 20.60
N THR A 745 -8.86 -0.42 19.62
CA THR A 745 -7.40 -0.59 19.62
C THR A 745 -6.80 0.81 19.49
N ASN A 746 -6.63 1.49 20.62
CA ASN A 746 -6.23 2.90 20.66
C ASN A 746 -4.85 3.12 20.02
N ASP A 747 -4.06 2.07 19.87
CA ASP A 747 -2.75 2.06 19.22
C ASP A 747 -2.79 1.61 17.75
N GLY A 748 -3.94 1.13 17.26
CA GLY A 748 -4.11 0.58 15.91
C GLY A 748 -3.42 -0.77 15.70
N LEU A 749 -3.01 -1.47 16.77
CA LEU A 749 -2.34 -2.76 16.69
C LEU A 749 -3.32 -3.91 16.97
N SER A 750 -3.02 -5.09 16.42
CA SER A 750 -3.64 -6.37 16.74
C SER A 750 -2.77 -7.11 17.76
N HIS A 751 -3.43 -7.65 18.77
CA HIS A 751 -2.90 -8.34 19.93
C HIS A 751 -3.34 -9.80 20.01
N ALA A 752 -4.03 -10.32 18.99
CA ALA A 752 -4.53 -11.68 18.86
C ALA A 752 -4.42 -12.18 17.42
N LEU A 753 -4.49 -13.49 17.24
CA LEU A 753 -4.58 -14.16 15.95
C LEU A 753 -5.75 -15.13 15.97
N ALA A 754 -6.32 -15.35 14.80
CA ALA A 754 -7.28 -16.41 14.55
C ALA A 754 -6.62 -17.47 13.67
N LEU A 755 -6.89 -18.73 13.94
CA LEU A 755 -6.39 -19.89 13.20
C LEU A 755 -7.51 -20.91 13.09
N GLU A 756 -7.78 -21.40 11.89
CA GLU A 756 -8.79 -22.42 11.64
C GLU A 756 -8.40 -23.34 10.48
N ASP A 757 -8.94 -24.56 10.53
CA ASP A 757 -8.82 -25.58 9.49
C ASP A 757 -9.86 -25.35 8.38
N MET A 758 -9.39 -24.76 7.28
CA MET A 758 -10.22 -24.37 6.14
C MET A 758 -10.59 -25.56 5.24
N THR A 759 -9.92 -26.70 5.43
CA THR A 759 -10.27 -27.97 4.79
C THR A 759 -11.44 -28.61 5.51
N ARG A 760 -11.42 -28.63 6.84
CA ARG A 760 -12.50 -29.17 7.66
C ARG A 760 -13.77 -28.33 7.61
N TYR A 761 -13.62 -27.01 7.75
CA TYR A 761 -14.75 -26.08 7.77
C TYR A 761 -14.86 -25.41 6.41
N ASP A 762 -15.30 -26.18 5.43
CA ASP A 762 -15.41 -25.73 4.04
C ASP A 762 -16.35 -24.53 3.89
N ALA A 763 -17.38 -24.39 4.72
CA ALA A 763 -18.30 -23.25 4.71
C ALA A 763 -17.68 -21.95 5.29
N VAL A 764 -16.58 -22.03 6.04
CA VAL A 764 -15.96 -20.86 6.67
C VAL A 764 -15.00 -20.20 5.68
N ARG A 765 -15.11 -18.88 5.48
CA ARG A 765 -14.21 -18.15 4.56
C ARG A 765 -12.92 -17.64 5.20
N ALA A 766 -12.94 -17.40 6.51
CA ALA A 766 -11.81 -16.88 7.25
C ALA A 766 -11.88 -17.31 8.74
N PRO A 767 -10.74 -17.58 9.39
CA PRO A 767 -10.66 -18.05 10.78
C PRO A 767 -11.16 -17.05 11.82
N ASN A 768 -11.26 -15.76 11.50
CA ASN A 768 -11.80 -14.73 12.40
C ASN A 768 -13.34 -14.65 12.38
N LEU A 769 -14.00 -15.55 11.66
CA LEU A 769 -15.46 -15.71 11.60
C LEU A 769 -15.88 -16.95 12.39
N ALA A 770 -17.16 -17.04 12.71
CA ALA A 770 -17.66 -18.18 13.45
C ALA A 770 -17.79 -19.43 12.58
N VAL A 771 -17.32 -20.55 13.13
CA VAL A 771 -17.76 -21.88 12.71
C VAL A 771 -19.17 -22.10 13.28
N PRO A 772 -20.20 -22.36 12.45
CA PRO A 772 -21.60 -22.44 12.90
C PRO A 772 -21.83 -23.40 14.08
N GLU A 773 -21.31 -24.62 14.00
CA GLU A 773 -21.47 -25.62 15.06
C GLU A 773 -20.80 -25.21 16.38
N LYS A 774 -19.62 -24.58 16.31
CA LYS A 774 -18.91 -24.11 17.51
C LYS A 774 -19.64 -22.94 18.16
N PHE A 775 -20.12 -21.99 17.36
CA PHE A 775 -20.89 -20.87 17.85
C PHE A 775 -22.20 -21.33 18.51
N ASN A 776 -22.93 -22.25 17.88
CA ASN A 776 -24.18 -22.77 18.44
C ASN A 776 -23.94 -23.46 19.78
N ALA A 777 -22.91 -24.32 19.89
CA ALA A 777 -22.56 -24.99 21.14
C ALA A 777 -22.16 -23.99 22.25
N TRP A 778 -21.42 -22.93 21.90
CA TRP A 778 -21.09 -21.85 22.83
C TRP A 778 -22.32 -21.06 23.27
N ALA A 779 -23.21 -20.72 22.32
CA ALA A 779 -24.39 -19.90 22.55
C ALA A 779 -25.43 -20.60 23.46
N GLU A 780 -25.47 -21.94 23.47
CA GLU A 780 -26.30 -22.72 24.39
C GLU A 780 -25.89 -22.57 25.86
N GLN A 781 -24.64 -22.20 26.13
CA GLN A 781 -24.07 -22.06 27.47
C GLN A 781 -23.92 -20.60 27.89
N ALA A 782 -24.01 -19.66 26.95
CA ALA A 782 -23.83 -18.24 27.17
C ALA A 782 -25.09 -17.58 27.77
N ASP A 783 -24.88 -16.58 28.63
CA ASP A 783 -25.95 -15.68 29.10
C ASP A 783 -26.21 -14.62 28.01
N LEU A 784 -26.99 -15.00 26.99
CA LEU A 784 -27.26 -14.14 25.84
C LEU A 784 -28.04 -12.87 26.20
N ASP A 785 -28.86 -12.90 27.25
CA ASP A 785 -29.64 -11.73 27.70
C ASP A 785 -28.69 -10.65 28.27
N SER A 786 -27.73 -11.05 29.09
CA SER A 786 -26.69 -10.15 29.59
C SER A 786 -25.84 -9.58 28.45
N LEU A 787 -25.49 -10.40 27.45
CA LEU A 787 -24.74 -9.96 26.28
C LEU A 787 -25.54 -8.99 25.40
N LEU A 788 -26.84 -9.24 25.20
CA LEU A 788 -27.73 -8.33 24.48
C LEU A 788 -27.76 -6.96 25.15
N LYS A 789 -27.92 -6.93 26.47
CA LYS A 789 -27.88 -5.67 27.22
C LYS A 789 -26.55 -4.93 27.04
N LYS A 790 -25.42 -5.64 27.13
CA LYS A 790 -24.08 -5.08 26.88
C LYS A 790 -23.96 -4.49 25.46
N ALA A 791 -24.46 -5.20 24.45
CA ALA A 791 -24.44 -4.76 23.06
C ALA A 791 -25.33 -3.53 22.82
N GLN A 792 -26.52 -3.49 23.44
CA GLN A 792 -27.42 -2.34 23.39
C GLN A 792 -26.81 -1.11 24.07
N ASP A 793 -26.23 -1.28 25.26
CA ASP A 793 -25.53 -0.20 25.99
C ASP A 793 -24.35 0.36 25.17
N PHE A 794 -23.56 -0.52 24.55
CA PHE A 794 -22.47 -0.11 23.67
C PHE A 794 -22.98 0.68 22.46
N THR A 795 -24.01 0.16 21.80
CA THR A 795 -24.62 0.77 20.62
C THR A 795 -25.22 2.15 20.94
N ALA A 796 -25.88 2.29 22.09
CA ALA A 796 -26.39 3.58 22.58
C ALA A 796 -25.27 4.57 22.95
N SER A 797 -24.11 4.08 23.39
CA SER A 797 -22.97 4.92 23.77
C SER A 797 -22.16 5.45 22.58
N LYS A 798 -22.31 4.86 21.38
CA LYS A 798 -21.61 5.33 20.18
C LYS A 798 -22.04 6.77 19.89
N ARG A 799 -21.07 7.68 19.79
CA ARG A 799 -21.34 9.08 19.45
C ARG A 799 -21.99 9.15 18.07
N LYS A 800 -23.23 9.62 18.03
CA LYS A 800 -23.90 9.96 16.77
C LYS A 800 -23.09 11.02 16.02
N PRO A 801 -22.90 10.88 14.70
CA PRO A 801 -22.28 11.92 13.91
C PRO A 801 -23.11 13.21 14.02
N LYS A 802 -22.44 14.36 13.94
CA LYS A 802 -23.16 15.63 13.84
C LYS A 802 -23.75 15.73 12.45
N LEU A 803 -25.07 15.57 12.35
CA LEU A 803 -25.78 15.65 11.07
C LEU A 803 -25.65 17.05 10.47
N VAL A 804 -25.43 17.10 9.16
CA VAL A 804 -25.52 18.32 8.35
C VAL A 804 -26.98 18.63 8.02
N PRO A 805 -27.36 19.89 7.71
CA PRO A 805 -28.74 20.27 7.41
C PRO A 805 -29.41 19.40 6.33
N GLU A 806 -28.65 19.00 5.31
CA GLU A 806 -29.10 18.14 4.21
C GLU A 806 -29.52 16.76 4.72
N ALA A 807 -28.71 16.16 5.60
CA ALA A 807 -29.03 14.88 6.24
C ALA A 807 -30.23 15.00 7.18
N ILE A 808 -30.38 16.10 7.91
CA ILE A 808 -31.57 16.32 8.76
C ILE A 808 -32.84 16.40 7.90
N SER A 809 -32.80 17.22 6.84
CA SER A 809 -33.90 17.40 5.91
C SER A 809 -34.32 16.08 5.24
N LEU A 810 -33.34 15.29 4.79
CA LEU A 810 -33.59 13.97 4.20
C LEU A 810 -34.22 13.02 5.22
N ARG A 811 -33.70 12.94 6.45
CA ARG A 811 -34.28 12.10 7.50
C ARG A 811 -35.74 12.48 7.78
N ASP A 812 -36.01 13.77 7.93
CA ASP A 812 -37.36 14.25 8.23
C ASP A 812 -38.33 13.96 7.05
N LYS A 813 -37.86 14.07 5.80
CA LYS A 813 -38.58 13.61 4.60
C LYS A 813 -38.89 12.11 4.66
N LEU A 814 -37.91 11.28 5.00
CA LEU A 814 -38.08 9.81 5.04
C LEU A 814 -39.08 9.38 6.13
N ILE A 815 -39.06 10.05 7.30
CA ILE A 815 -40.06 9.84 8.36
C ILE A 815 -41.46 10.20 7.85
N ALA A 816 -41.61 11.34 7.16
CA ALA A 816 -42.89 11.76 6.59
C ALA A 816 -43.37 10.81 5.48
N ASP A 817 -42.48 10.36 4.60
CA ASP A 817 -42.77 9.39 3.54
C ASP A 817 -43.24 8.05 4.13
N ARG A 818 -42.57 7.57 5.18
CA ARG A 818 -42.96 6.35 5.92
C ARG A 818 -44.35 6.49 6.53
N ALA A 819 -44.64 7.63 7.16
CA ALA A 819 -45.96 7.92 7.71
C ALA A 819 -47.05 8.01 6.62
N ALA A 820 -46.67 8.38 5.40
CA ALA A 820 -47.55 8.37 4.22
C ALA A 820 -47.68 6.98 3.55
N GLY A 821 -47.08 5.94 4.12
CA GLY A 821 -47.18 4.56 3.64
C GLY A 821 -46.14 4.17 2.58
N LYS A 822 -45.15 5.03 2.30
CA LYS A 822 -43.98 4.60 1.51
C LYS A 822 -43.13 3.62 2.31
N PHE A 823 -42.38 2.80 1.59
CA PHE A 823 -41.50 1.79 2.16
C PHE A 823 -40.04 2.23 1.99
N ASN A 824 -39.36 2.49 3.10
CA ASN A 824 -37.98 2.97 3.09
C ASN A 824 -37.02 1.79 3.23
N VAL A 825 -36.26 1.50 2.18
CA VAL A 825 -35.25 0.43 2.17
C VAL A 825 -33.86 1.03 2.16
N CYS A 826 -32.96 0.52 2.98
CA CYS A 826 -31.54 0.91 2.95
C CYS A 826 -30.66 -0.26 2.50
N LEU A 827 -29.93 -0.09 1.39
CA LEU A 827 -28.80 -0.94 1.03
C LEU A 827 -27.56 -0.47 1.79
N ILE A 828 -26.93 -1.35 2.56
CA ILE A 828 -25.64 -1.06 3.17
C ILE A 828 -24.53 -1.70 2.33
N GLY A 829 -23.67 -0.85 1.78
CA GLY A 829 -22.50 -1.25 1.01
C GLY A 829 -21.35 -1.74 1.89
N LYS A 830 -20.42 -2.43 1.24
CA LYS A 830 -19.13 -2.88 1.78
C LYS A 830 -17.99 -2.25 0.98
N VAL A 831 -16.75 -2.37 1.46
CA VAL A 831 -15.59 -2.04 0.62
C VAL A 831 -15.63 -2.96 -0.61
N VAL A 832 -15.73 -2.38 -1.81
CA VAL A 832 -16.07 -3.13 -3.02
C VAL A 832 -15.06 -4.21 -3.41
N VAL A 833 -13.81 -4.06 -2.96
CA VAL A 833 -12.72 -5.03 -3.24
C VAL A 833 -12.43 -6.01 -2.12
N ASP A 834 -13.17 -5.94 -1.02
CA ASP A 834 -13.01 -6.83 0.13
C ASP A 834 -14.02 -7.97 0.04
N LEU A 835 -13.94 -8.86 -0.97
CA LEU A 835 -14.96 -9.90 -1.14
C LEU A 835 -14.73 -11.01 -0.11
N GLY A 836 -13.48 -11.48 0.01
CA GLY A 836 -13.08 -12.54 0.93
C GLY A 836 -13.75 -13.88 0.65
N ALA A 837 -14.22 -14.10 -0.58
CA ALA A 837 -14.96 -15.29 -0.98
C ALA A 837 -14.03 -16.32 -1.63
N PHE A 838 -14.24 -17.61 -1.34
CA PHE A 838 -13.43 -18.73 -1.85
C PHE A 838 -14.21 -19.67 -2.79
N ARG A 839 -15.43 -19.32 -3.13
CA ARG A 839 -16.32 -19.92 -4.14
C ARG A 839 -17.12 -18.75 -4.70
N LEU A 840 -17.81 -18.95 -5.83
CA LEU A 840 -18.59 -17.88 -6.49
C LEU A 840 -19.30 -17.01 -5.46
N TYR A 841 -19.02 -15.70 -5.52
CA TYR A 841 -19.54 -14.73 -4.57
C TYR A 841 -20.93 -14.27 -5.03
N ASP A 842 -21.87 -15.20 -5.00
CA ASP A 842 -23.23 -15.09 -5.51
C ASP A 842 -24.28 -15.08 -4.38
N GLY A 843 -25.55 -15.07 -4.78
CA GLY A 843 -26.71 -15.10 -3.90
C GLY A 843 -27.92 -15.76 -4.56
N PRO A 844 -28.94 -16.18 -3.80
CA PRO A 844 -30.09 -16.90 -4.38
C PRO A 844 -30.88 -16.12 -5.43
N GLY A 845 -30.82 -14.78 -5.39
CA GLY A 845 -31.51 -13.91 -6.33
C GLY A 845 -30.61 -13.21 -7.35
N HIS A 846 -29.29 -13.31 -7.20
CA HIS A 846 -28.34 -12.45 -7.92
C HIS A 846 -27.03 -13.16 -8.18
N ARG A 847 -26.48 -12.95 -9.36
CA ARG A 847 -25.21 -13.57 -9.78
C ARG A 847 -24.04 -13.10 -8.91
N ASP A 848 -24.05 -11.84 -8.54
CA ASP A 848 -22.95 -11.19 -7.83
C ASP A 848 -23.43 -9.88 -7.17
N MET A 849 -22.52 -9.18 -6.46
CA MET A 849 -22.86 -7.95 -5.73
C MET A 849 -23.27 -6.79 -6.64
N LYS A 850 -22.72 -6.71 -7.87
CA LYS A 850 -23.05 -5.67 -8.84
C LYS A 850 -24.46 -5.88 -9.36
N ASP A 851 -24.79 -7.11 -9.77
CA ASP A 851 -26.16 -7.49 -10.15
C ASP A 851 -27.17 -7.20 -9.03
N TRP A 852 -26.82 -7.47 -7.77
CA TRP A 852 -27.65 -7.12 -6.62
C TRP A 852 -27.96 -5.63 -6.49
N ILE A 853 -26.96 -4.76 -6.62
CA ILE A 853 -27.15 -3.31 -6.52
C ILE A 853 -27.99 -2.81 -7.69
N HIS A 854 -27.63 -3.20 -8.92
CA HIS A 854 -28.32 -2.78 -10.14
C HIS A 854 -29.78 -3.22 -10.13
N HIS A 855 -30.05 -4.48 -9.81
CA HIS A 855 -31.41 -4.99 -9.69
C HIS A 855 -32.21 -4.24 -8.62
N SER A 856 -31.61 -3.88 -7.49
CA SER A 856 -32.29 -3.10 -6.45
C SER A 856 -32.69 -1.71 -6.94
N VAL A 857 -31.82 -1.05 -7.71
CA VAL A 857 -32.09 0.26 -8.33
C VAL A 857 -33.22 0.14 -9.35
N GLU A 858 -33.24 -0.90 -10.18
CA GLU A 858 -34.30 -1.17 -11.14
C GLU A 858 -35.66 -1.39 -10.47
N VAL A 859 -35.70 -2.18 -9.40
CA VAL A 859 -36.91 -2.42 -8.61
C VAL A 859 -37.44 -1.12 -8.03
N ALA A 860 -36.58 -0.31 -7.41
CA ALA A 860 -36.99 0.98 -6.87
C ALA A 860 -37.47 1.93 -7.97
N ARG A 861 -36.79 1.99 -9.11
CA ARG A 861 -37.19 2.80 -10.28
C ARG A 861 -38.60 2.43 -10.77
N ALA A 862 -38.93 1.15 -10.79
CA ALA A 862 -40.24 0.66 -11.19
C ALA A 862 -41.34 0.84 -10.11
N ASN A 863 -40.97 1.19 -8.88
CA ASN A 863 -41.87 1.25 -7.72
C ASN A 863 -41.71 2.58 -6.95
N PRO A 864 -42.37 3.68 -7.37
CA PRO A 864 -42.23 5.01 -6.74
C PRO A 864 -42.65 5.10 -5.26
N HIS A 865 -43.35 4.08 -4.74
CA HIS A 865 -43.69 3.98 -3.32
C HIS A 865 -42.53 3.45 -2.46
N VAL A 866 -41.45 2.98 -3.08
CA VAL A 866 -40.21 2.56 -2.41
C VAL A 866 -39.21 3.71 -2.46
N ASN A 867 -38.67 4.09 -1.31
CA ASN A 867 -37.46 4.91 -1.25
C ASN A 867 -36.28 3.97 -1.03
N LEU A 868 -35.32 3.94 -1.96
CA LEU A 868 -34.10 3.15 -1.84
C LEU A 868 -32.93 4.05 -1.43
N LEU A 869 -32.34 3.78 -0.27
CA LEU A 869 -31.18 4.48 0.24
C LEU A 869 -29.95 3.62 0.04
N ILE A 870 -28.91 4.11 -0.62
CA ILE A 870 -27.65 3.37 -0.80
C ILE A 870 -26.60 4.00 0.09
N LYS A 871 -26.19 3.28 1.13
CA LYS A 871 -25.21 3.73 2.12
C LYS A 871 -23.83 3.12 1.85
N PRO A 872 -22.82 3.90 1.42
CA PRO A 872 -21.46 3.42 1.28
C PRO A 872 -20.82 3.03 2.61
N HIS A 873 -19.78 2.19 2.54
CA HIS A 873 -19.05 1.79 3.73
C HIS A 873 -18.28 3.01 4.32
N PRO A 874 -18.26 3.23 5.65
CA PRO A 874 -17.57 4.38 6.26
C PRO A 874 -16.08 4.48 5.91
N HIS A 875 -15.49 3.34 5.57
CA HIS A 875 -14.08 3.29 5.20
C HIS A 875 -13.82 3.34 3.71
N GLU A 876 -14.83 3.37 2.86
CA GLU A 876 -14.66 3.40 1.41
C GLU A 876 -13.79 4.59 0.95
N LEU A 877 -14.10 5.78 1.47
CA LEU A 877 -13.33 7.00 1.22
C LEU A 877 -12.17 7.21 2.21
N ASN A 878 -12.08 6.39 3.26
CA ASN A 878 -11.01 6.48 4.24
C ASN A 878 -9.81 5.63 3.81
N GLN A 879 -8.78 6.29 3.29
CA GLN A 879 -7.53 5.68 2.83
C GLN A 879 -6.81 4.81 3.88
N GLY A 880 -7.16 4.92 5.17
CA GLY A 880 -6.59 4.09 6.23
C GLY A 880 -7.01 2.62 6.24
N VAL A 881 -8.10 2.26 5.54
CA VAL A 881 -8.66 0.89 5.53
C VAL A 881 -8.95 0.41 4.11
N SER A 882 -9.55 1.24 3.25
CA SER A 882 -9.91 0.87 1.88
C SER A 882 -8.80 1.08 0.85
N PHE A 883 -7.66 1.67 1.21
CA PHE A 883 -6.51 1.93 0.33
C PHE A 883 -6.86 2.25 -1.15
N TYR A 884 -6.84 3.53 -1.52
CA TYR A 884 -6.99 4.01 -2.92
C TYR A 884 -7.80 3.07 -3.80
N LEU A 885 -9.12 3.06 -3.61
CA LEU A 885 -10.02 2.35 -4.50
C LEU A 885 -9.96 2.99 -5.89
N THR A 886 -9.95 2.15 -6.92
CA THR A 886 -10.04 2.58 -8.33
C THR A 886 -11.46 2.47 -8.87
N GLU A 887 -12.36 1.89 -8.08
CA GLU A 887 -13.80 1.87 -8.29
C GLU A 887 -14.47 2.00 -6.92
N THR A 888 -15.41 2.92 -6.80
CA THR A 888 -16.23 3.16 -5.62
C THR A 888 -17.59 2.48 -5.75
N LEU A 889 -18.32 2.35 -4.66
CA LEU A 889 -19.71 1.87 -4.67
C LEU A 889 -20.61 2.77 -5.50
N ALA A 890 -20.36 4.08 -5.52
CA ALA A 890 -21.13 5.03 -6.32
C ALA A 890 -20.97 4.75 -7.83
N GLU A 891 -19.74 4.52 -8.27
CA GLU A 891 -19.43 4.14 -9.66
C GLU A 891 -19.98 2.75 -9.98
N LEU A 892 -19.77 1.77 -9.10
CA LEU A 892 -20.29 0.41 -9.27
C LEU A 892 -21.82 0.39 -9.38
N ALA A 893 -22.50 1.26 -8.63
CA ALA A 893 -23.94 1.40 -8.63
C ALA A 893 -24.47 2.31 -9.75
N GLU A 894 -23.60 3.00 -10.50
CA GLU A 894 -23.97 3.98 -11.53
C GLU A 894 -24.84 5.13 -10.98
N ALA A 895 -24.40 5.72 -9.86
CA ALA A 895 -25.18 6.69 -9.08
C ALA A 895 -25.62 7.95 -9.84
N GLU A 896 -24.95 8.28 -10.94
CA GLU A 896 -25.31 9.40 -11.83
C GLU A 896 -26.68 9.21 -12.51
N ASN A 897 -27.13 7.96 -12.64
CA ASN A 897 -28.36 7.58 -13.36
C ASN A 897 -29.52 7.21 -12.41
N PHE A 898 -29.46 7.64 -11.15
CA PHE A 898 -30.48 7.32 -10.16
C PHE A 898 -31.76 8.13 -10.35
N PRO A 899 -32.94 7.50 -10.27
CA PRO A 899 -34.20 8.23 -10.17
C PRO A 899 -34.34 8.92 -8.80
N ASP A 900 -35.27 9.88 -8.68
CA ASP A 900 -35.46 10.69 -7.47
C ASP A 900 -35.73 9.89 -6.17
N ASN A 901 -36.26 8.67 -6.29
CA ASN A 901 -36.54 7.79 -5.17
C ASN A 901 -35.38 6.82 -4.82
N VAL A 902 -34.25 6.93 -5.53
CA VAL A 902 -33.00 6.24 -5.21
C VAL A 902 -31.97 7.27 -4.76
N ILE A 903 -31.53 7.17 -3.51
CA ILE A 903 -30.76 8.21 -2.84
C ILE A 903 -29.43 7.62 -2.39
N PHE A 904 -28.33 8.07 -2.99
CA PHE A 904 -26.99 7.75 -2.51
C PHE A 904 -26.66 8.62 -1.30
N LEU A 905 -26.34 7.97 -0.17
CA LEU A 905 -26.06 8.65 1.08
C LEU A 905 -24.57 8.95 1.19
N ASP A 906 -24.21 10.07 1.83
CA ASP A 906 -22.83 10.24 2.26
C ASP A 906 -22.48 9.23 3.37
N HIS A 907 -21.24 8.74 3.32
CA HIS A 907 -20.72 7.75 4.24
C HIS A 907 -20.79 8.14 5.73
N HIS A 908 -20.80 9.44 6.05
CA HIS A 908 -20.85 9.96 7.42
C HIS A 908 -22.23 10.42 7.91
N TRP A 909 -23.26 10.47 7.04
CA TRP A 909 -24.56 11.03 7.43
C TRP A 909 -25.21 10.27 8.58
N TYR A 910 -25.53 8.99 8.40
CA TYR A 910 -26.24 8.22 9.42
C TYR A 910 -25.36 7.11 9.99
N SER A 911 -25.35 6.96 11.31
CA SER A 911 -24.89 5.73 11.95
C SER A 911 -25.95 4.64 11.82
N ILE A 912 -25.60 3.38 12.10
CA ILE A 912 -26.58 2.28 12.10
C ILE A 912 -27.73 2.58 13.08
N THR A 913 -27.45 3.20 14.22
CA THR A 913 -28.46 3.57 15.23
C THR A 913 -29.46 4.61 14.76
N ASP A 914 -29.10 5.42 13.76
CA ASP A 914 -30.00 6.43 13.22
C ASP A 914 -31.03 5.82 12.26
N LEU A 915 -30.74 4.64 11.68
CA LEU A 915 -31.62 3.99 10.70
C LEU A 915 -32.93 3.50 11.32
N VAL A 916 -32.93 3.16 12.61
CA VAL A 916 -34.12 2.67 13.36
C VAL A 916 -35.33 3.58 13.17
N ASP A 917 -35.11 4.88 13.13
CA ASP A 917 -36.18 5.88 13.14
C ASP A 917 -36.96 5.92 11.82
N PHE A 918 -36.33 5.60 10.68
CA PHE A 918 -36.89 5.89 9.36
C PHE A 918 -36.73 4.78 8.31
N VAL A 919 -36.02 3.69 8.60
CA VAL A 919 -35.88 2.55 7.68
C VAL A 919 -36.86 1.44 8.06
N ASP A 920 -37.51 0.85 7.06
CA ASP A 920 -38.40 -0.30 7.23
C ASP A 920 -37.71 -1.64 6.95
N LEU A 921 -36.67 -1.63 6.11
CA LEU A 921 -35.88 -2.80 5.74
C LEU A 921 -34.44 -2.39 5.44
N VAL A 922 -33.49 -3.17 5.93
CA VAL A 922 -32.10 -3.11 5.46
C VAL A 922 -31.82 -4.33 4.57
N SER A 923 -31.19 -4.10 3.43
CA SER A 923 -30.68 -5.15 2.55
C SER A 923 -29.16 -5.05 2.48
N MET A 924 -28.48 -6.17 2.66
CA MET A 924 -27.03 -6.24 2.64
C MET A 924 -26.59 -7.38 1.76
N TRP A 925 -25.54 -7.18 0.97
CA TRP A 925 -24.90 -8.31 0.29
C TRP A 925 -24.30 -9.28 1.31
N ASN A 926 -23.37 -8.77 2.12
CA ASN A 926 -22.74 -9.44 3.24
C ASN A 926 -22.03 -8.40 4.13
N GLY A 927 -21.89 -8.63 5.44
CA GLY A 927 -21.07 -7.76 6.31
C GLY A 927 -21.42 -7.82 7.79
N THR A 928 -20.44 -7.50 8.65
CA THR A 928 -20.56 -7.60 10.12
C THR A 928 -21.58 -6.63 10.73
N SER A 929 -21.92 -5.55 10.02
CA SER A 929 -22.97 -4.61 10.44
C SER A 929 -24.34 -5.26 10.60
N CYS A 930 -24.58 -6.45 10.01
CA CYS A 930 -25.81 -7.19 10.23
C CYS A 930 -26.05 -7.51 11.71
N LEU A 931 -24.99 -7.72 12.49
CA LEU A 931 -25.10 -8.01 13.92
C LEU A 931 -25.59 -6.79 14.71
N GLU A 932 -25.11 -5.58 14.37
CA GLU A 932 -25.63 -4.33 14.93
C GLU A 932 -27.10 -4.11 14.56
N LEU A 933 -27.50 -4.42 13.32
CA LEU A 933 -28.89 -4.35 12.89
C LEU A 933 -29.78 -5.35 13.63
N GLY A 934 -29.28 -6.56 13.88
CA GLY A 934 -29.97 -7.60 14.64
C GLY A 934 -30.18 -7.22 16.09
N VAL A 935 -29.16 -6.65 16.76
CA VAL A 935 -29.27 -6.09 18.13
C VAL A 935 -30.32 -4.97 18.22
N LEU A 936 -30.46 -4.19 17.16
CA LEU A 936 -31.43 -3.09 17.05
C LEU A 936 -32.80 -3.51 16.50
N GLU A 937 -33.00 -4.81 16.25
CA GLU A 937 -34.25 -5.37 15.71
C GLU A 937 -34.68 -4.74 14.37
N ILE A 938 -33.74 -4.23 13.58
CA ILE A 938 -34.06 -3.71 12.24
C ILE A 938 -34.25 -4.90 11.30
N PRO A 939 -35.41 -5.01 10.60
CA PRO A 939 -35.62 -6.04 9.59
C PRO A 939 -34.48 -6.03 8.57
N THR A 940 -33.76 -7.15 8.47
CA THR A 940 -32.57 -7.25 7.64
C THR A 940 -32.64 -8.48 6.74
N VAL A 941 -32.41 -8.27 5.45
CA VAL A 941 -32.22 -9.34 4.47
C VAL A 941 -30.76 -9.37 4.02
N MET A 942 -30.17 -10.55 4.04
CA MET A 942 -28.82 -10.80 3.56
C MET A 942 -28.89 -11.51 2.21
N SER A 943 -28.27 -10.95 1.17
CA SER A 943 -28.47 -11.42 -0.21
C SER A 943 -27.44 -12.45 -0.66
N SER A 944 -26.22 -12.46 -0.12
CA SER A 944 -25.18 -13.43 -0.51
C SER A 944 -25.35 -14.79 0.18
N HIS A 945 -24.96 -15.87 -0.49
CA HIS A 945 -24.83 -17.20 0.12
C HIS A 945 -23.90 -17.22 1.34
N TYR A 946 -22.83 -16.42 1.31
CA TYR A 946 -21.86 -16.31 2.40
C TYR A 946 -22.42 -15.72 3.68
N ALA A 947 -23.48 -14.90 3.59
CA ALA A 947 -24.00 -14.25 4.77
C ALA A 947 -24.53 -15.25 5.81
N LYS A 948 -25.14 -16.36 5.37
CA LYS A 948 -25.58 -17.43 6.26
C LYS A 948 -24.42 -18.23 6.85
N MET A 949 -23.31 -18.32 6.12
CA MET A 949 -22.11 -19.02 6.56
C MET A 949 -21.35 -18.21 7.60
N ASP A 950 -21.14 -16.92 7.32
CA ASP A 950 -20.40 -16.00 8.19
C ASP A 950 -21.16 -15.63 9.46
N TYR A 951 -22.48 -15.50 9.36
CA TYR A 951 -23.37 -15.06 10.44
C TYR A 951 -24.50 -16.07 10.62
N PRO A 952 -24.23 -17.24 11.21
CA PRO A 952 -25.14 -18.38 11.30
C PRO A 952 -26.23 -18.19 12.37
N ILE A 953 -26.88 -17.02 12.39
CA ILE A 953 -27.88 -16.63 13.41
C ILE A 953 -29.30 -16.50 12.86
N GLY A 954 -29.50 -16.83 11.58
CA GLY A 954 -30.82 -16.94 10.97
C GLY A 954 -31.39 -15.65 10.38
N PHE A 955 -30.56 -14.73 9.87
CA PHE A 955 -31.04 -13.61 9.06
C PHE A 955 -31.84 -14.10 7.84
N ALA A 956 -32.82 -13.30 7.42
CA ALA A 956 -33.59 -13.58 6.22
C ALA A 956 -32.68 -13.55 4.97
N GLN A 957 -32.94 -14.43 4.01
CA GLN A 957 -32.28 -14.46 2.71
C GLN A 957 -33.35 -14.68 1.63
N PRO A 958 -33.27 -13.98 0.48
CA PRO A 958 -34.20 -14.23 -0.61
C PRO A 958 -34.10 -15.68 -1.09
N GLN A 959 -35.20 -16.22 -1.61
CA GLN A 959 -35.23 -17.56 -2.22
C GLN A 959 -35.04 -17.52 -3.74
N SER A 960 -35.27 -16.37 -4.36
CA SER A 960 -35.15 -16.14 -5.78
C SER A 960 -35.05 -14.64 -6.06
N ARG A 961 -34.80 -14.30 -7.33
CA ARG A 961 -34.82 -12.91 -7.79
C ARG A 961 -36.17 -12.25 -7.52
N GLN A 962 -37.28 -12.95 -7.81
CA GLN A 962 -38.64 -12.44 -7.56
C GLN A 962 -38.94 -12.29 -6.06
N ASP A 963 -38.51 -13.24 -5.23
CA ASP A 963 -38.69 -13.15 -3.78
C ASP A 963 -37.96 -11.93 -3.21
N TYR A 964 -36.78 -11.61 -3.75
CA TYR A 964 -36.05 -10.38 -3.42
C TYR A 964 -36.83 -9.11 -3.78
N GLU A 965 -37.45 -9.06 -4.96
CA GLU A 965 -38.30 -7.92 -5.36
C GLU A 965 -39.51 -7.76 -4.44
N ASP A 966 -40.17 -8.85 -4.07
CA ASP A 966 -41.31 -8.82 -3.16
C ASP A 966 -40.91 -8.33 -1.77
N ILE A 967 -39.71 -8.69 -1.30
CA ILE A 967 -39.11 -8.17 -0.07
C ILE A 967 -38.83 -6.67 -0.20
N LEU A 968 -38.12 -6.25 -1.25
CA LEU A 968 -37.75 -4.85 -1.48
C LEU A 968 -38.95 -3.92 -1.65
N THR A 969 -40.04 -4.42 -2.24
CA THR A 969 -41.26 -3.63 -2.46
C THR A 969 -42.23 -3.67 -1.27
N GLY A 970 -41.89 -4.40 -0.20
CA GLY A 970 -42.69 -4.54 1.00
C GLY A 970 -43.93 -5.44 0.84
N LYS A 971 -44.08 -6.12 -0.31
CA LYS A 971 -45.12 -7.14 -0.54
C LYS A 971 -44.92 -8.34 0.37
N LYS A 972 -43.66 -8.72 0.60
CA LYS A 972 -43.24 -9.69 1.60
C LYS A 972 -42.52 -8.96 2.73
N ARG A 973 -43.15 -8.93 3.91
CA ARG A 973 -42.56 -8.29 5.09
C ARG A 973 -41.56 -9.22 5.75
N ILE A 974 -40.38 -8.69 6.05
CA ILE A 974 -39.37 -9.37 6.86
C ILE A 974 -39.62 -9.00 8.33
N THR A 975 -39.67 -10.01 9.19
CA THR A 975 -39.71 -9.85 10.63
C THR A 975 -38.47 -10.52 11.20
N PRO A 976 -37.65 -9.84 12.01
CA PRO A 976 -36.54 -10.48 12.69
C PRO A 976 -37.03 -11.70 13.48
N GLY A 977 -36.31 -12.81 13.39
CA GLY A 977 -36.59 -13.97 14.22
C GLY A 977 -36.45 -13.61 15.70
N ALA A 978 -37.26 -14.23 16.56
CA ALA A 978 -37.35 -13.89 17.98
C ALA A 978 -36.03 -14.00 18.76
N ARG A 979 -35.05 -14.76 18.25
CA ARG A 979 -33.73 -14.94 18.86
C ARG A 979 -32.60 -14.15 18.16
N ILE A 980 -32.91 -13.44 17.08
CA ILE A 980 -31.88 -12.71 16.31
C ILE A 980 -31.16 -11.66 17.18
N PRO A 981 -31.83 -10.88 18.05
CA PRO A 981 -31.13 -9.90 18.88
C PRO A 981 -30.10 -10.53 19.82
N GLU A 982 -30.50 -11.58 20.55
CA GLU A 982 -29.68 -12.31 21.51
C GLU A 982 -28.51 -13.00 20.81
N LEU A 983 -28.77 -13.68 19.69
CA LEU A 983 -27.73 -14.36 18.91
C LEU A 983 -26.79 -13.38 18.22
N SER A 984 -27.26 -12.20 17.81
CA SER A 984 -26.42 -11.15 17.25
C SER A 984 -25.43 -10.64 18.29
N ALA A 985 -25.90 -10.34 19.49
CA ALA A 985 -25.05 -9.93 20.61
C ALA A 985 -24.09 -11.05 21.04
N GLY A 986 -24.59 -12.30 21.07
CA GLY A 986 -23.79 -13.49 21.34
C GLY A 986 -22.67 -13.65 20.32
N LEU A 987 -22.95 -13.53 19.03
CA LEU A 987 -21.94 -13.70 17.98
C LEU A 987 -20.88 -12.59 18.02
N ILE A 988 -21.26 -11.35 18.33
CA ILE A 988 -20.31 -10.26 18.55
C ILE A 988 -19.33 -10.61 19.70
N GLU A 989 -19.83 -11.17 20.80
CA GLU A 989 -18.98 -11.58 21.91
C GLU A 989 -18.11 -12.79 21.52
N TYR A 990 -18.72 -13.80 20.90
CA TYR A 990 -18.06 -15.06 20.53
C TYR A 990 -16.80 -14.85 19.70
N ILE A 991 -16.85 -13.99 18.67
CA ILE A 991 -15.68 -13.72 17.81
C ILE A 991 -14.54 -13.02 18.56
N SER A 992 -14.82 -12.42 19.72
CA SER A 992 -13.81 -11.82 20.62
C SER A 992 -13.33 -12.78 21.72
N THR A 993 -13.93 -13.97 21.86
CA THR A 993 -13.45 -14.99 22.80
C THR A 993 -12.18 -15.66 22.29
N THR A 994 -11.48 -16.37 23.17
CA THR A 994 -10.29 -17.16 22.82
C THR A 994 -10.59 -18.29 21.83
N GLU A 995 -11.86 -18.68 21.62
CA GLU A 995 -12.22 -19.66 20.58
C GLU A 995 -11.95 -19.12 19.17
N VAL A 996 -11.98 -17.81 18.96
CA VAL A 996 -11.70 -17.17 17.66
C VAL A 996 -10.50 -16.23 17.73
N SER A 997 -10.43 -15.40 18.77
CA SER A 997 -9.40 -14.39 18.99
C SER A 997 -8.40 -14.82 20.05
N ILE A 998 -7.41 -15.63 19.66
CA ILE A 998 -6.37 -16.15 20.56
C ILE A 998 -5.35 -15.04 20.85
N PRO A 999 -5.18 -14.61 22.12
CA PRO A 999 -4.18 -13.63 22.52
C PRO A 999 -2.78 -14.00 22.00
N TYR A 1000 -2.13 -13.05 21.33
CA TYR A 1000 -0.85 -13.24 20.67
C TYR A 1000 -0.12 -11.89 20.46
N GLU A 1001 0.67 -11.47 21.44
CA GLU A 1001 1.29 -10.12 21.49
C GLU A 1001 2.76 -10.07 20.99
N TYR A 1002 3.33 -11.19 20.57
CA TYR A 1002 4.76 -11.32 20.26
C TYR A 1002 5.23 -10.47 19.07
N SER A 1003 4.34 -10.13 18.16
CA SER A 1003 4.63 -9.28 17.01
C SER A 1003 3.69 -8.07 16.99
N ARG A 1004 4.24 -6.87 16.76
CA ARG A 1004 3.43 -5.67 16.55
C ARG A 1004 2.83 -5.69 15.15
N ARG A 1005 1.56 -6.09 15.06
CA ARG A 1005 0.78 -6.14 13.81
C ARG A 1005 -0.22 -5.01 13.80
N TYR A 1006 -0.53 -4.45 12.63
CA TYR A 1006 -1.65 -3.52 12.52
C TYR A 1006 -2.97 -4.30 12.48
N ALA A 1007 -3.97 -3.81 13.22
CA ALA A 1007 -5.31 -4.40 13.19
C ALA A 1007 -6.08 -4.10 11.89
N SER A 1008 -5.64 -3.08 11.15
CA SER A 1008 -6.23 -2.72 9.85
C SER A 1008 -5.24 -2.91 8.71
N ASN A 1009 -5.76 -2.81 7.49
CA ASN A 1009 -4.96 -2.92 6.28
C ASN A 1009 -3.87 -1.84 6.17
N LYS A 1010 -3.96 -0.70 6.88
CA LYS A 1010 -3.08 0.50 6.77
C LYS A 1010 -1.59 0.17 6.54
N LYS A 1011 -0.99 0.84 5.53
CA LYS A 1011 0.31 0.50 4.90
C LYS A 1011 1.35 -0.03 5.90
N LEU A 1012 1.51 -1.35 5.86
CA LEU A 1012 2.74 -2.13 5.87
C LEU A 1012 3.94 -1.39 6.51
N ARG A 1013 3.98 -1.36 7.84
CA ARG A 1013 5.28 -1.55 8.47
C ARG A 1013 5.48 -3.05 8.58
N VAL A 1014 6.71 -3.49 8.35
CA VAL A 1014 7.11 -4.84 8.72
C VAL A 1014 6.88 -5.01 10.23
N PRO A 1015 6.32 -6.13 10.69
CA PRO A 1015 6.11 -6.33 12.12
C PRO A 1015 7.43 -6.19 12.88
N LYS A 1016 7.31 -5.93 14.17
CA LYS A 1016 8.46 -5.94 15.09
C LYS A 1016 8.20 -6.93 16.19
N MET A 1017 9.19 -7.78 16.47
CA MET A 1017 9.13 -8.70 17.59
C MET A 1017 9.19 -7.94 18.92
N ARG A 1018 8.40 -8.39 19.89
CA ARG A 1018 8.46 -7.97 21.28
C ARG A 1018 9.42 -8.90 22.01
N MET A 1019 10.72 -8.58 21.94
CA MET A 1019 11.77 -9.43 22.53
C MET A 1019 11.56 -9.70 24.02
N ASP A 1020 10.98 -8.74 24.74
CA ASP A 1020 10.59 -8.90 26.14
C ASP A 1020 9.59 -10.05 26.36
N LEU A 1021 8.62 -10.20 25.45
CA LEU A 1021 7.64 -11.29 25.51
C LEU A 1021 8.22 -12.61 25.00
N VAL A 1022 9.07 -12.55 23.97
CA VAL A 1022 9.79 -13.71 23.44
C VAL A 1022 10.67 -14.33 24.52
N ASP A 1023 11.45 -13.53 25.23
CA ASP A 1023 12.32 -14.01 26.31
C ASP A 1023 11.50 -14.62 27.45
N ARG A 1024 10.35 -14.01 27.80
CA ARG A 1024 9.40 -14.58 28.76
C ARG A 1024 8.87 -15.94 28.32
N TYR A 1025 8.48 -16.11 27.06
CA TYR A 1025 8.03 -17.41 26.53
C TYR A 1025 9.08 -18.52 26.68
N PHE A 1026 10.36 -18.22 26.45
CA PHE A 1026 11.41 -19.21 26.66
C PHE A 1026 11.68 -19.54 28.13
N GLN A 1027 11.35 -18.64 29.06
CA GLN A 1027 11.54 -18.85 30.50
C GLN A 1027 10.33 -19.55 31.15
N GLU A 1028 9.13 -19.16 30.75
CA GLU A 1028 7.88 -19.48 31.46
C GLU A 1028 6.87 -20.27 30.62
N GLY A 1029 7.03 -20.30 29.30
CA GLY A 1029 5.99 -20.76 28.37
C GLY A 1029 4.89 -19.71 28.15
N ASP A 1030 3.86 -20.06 27.36
CA ASP A 1030 2.64 -19.27 27.18
C ASP A 1030 1.49 -20.20 26.76
N GLU A 1031 0.43 -20.26 27.57
CA GLU A 1031 -0.71 -21.15 27.34
C GLU A 1031 -1.46 -20.86 26.04
N TYR A 1032 -1.50 -19.60 25.58
CA TYR A 1032 -2.16 -19.22 24.33
C TYR A 1032 -1.35 -19.64 23.11
N VAL A 1033 -0.01 -19.66 23.24
CA VAL A 1033 0.87 -20.22 22.21
C VAL A 1033 0.68 -21.72 22.10
N THR A 1034 0.59 -22.43 23.22
CA THR A 1034 0.28 -23.87 23.27
C THR A 1034 -1.11 -24.15 22.67
N GLU A 1035 -2.14 -23.42 23.08
CA GLU A 1035 -3.50 -23.54 22.51
C GLU A 1035 -3.49 -23.33 20.98
N MET A 1036 -2.74 -22.34 20.49
CA MET A 1036 -2.63 -22.10 19.05
C MET A 1036 -1.89 -23.23 18.31
N ALA A 1037 -0.84 -23.78 18.90
CA ALA A 1037 -0.12 -24.93 18.33
C ALA A 1037 -1.04 -26.17 18.28
N ASP A 1038 -1.78 -26.45 19.34
CA ASP A 1038 -2.69 -27.59 19.43
C ASP A 1038 -3.80 -27.53 18.35
N ARG A 1039 -4.25 -26.32 18.00
CA ARG A 1039 -5.24 -26.12 16.93
C ARG A 1039 -4.79 -26.55 15.54
N PHE A 1040 -3.49 -26.64 15.25
CA PHE A 1040 -3.03 -27.16 13.97
C PHE A 1040 -3.48 -28.61 13.74
N PHE A 1041 -3.66 -29.38 14.81
CA PHE A 1041 -3.96 -30.81 14.75
C PHE A 1041 -5.21 -31.21 15.57
N ARG A 1042 -6.04 -30.23 15.97
CA ARG A 1042 -7.29 -30.47 16.71
C ARG A 1042 -8.34 -31.14 15.82
N HIS A 1043 -8.89 -32.26 16.30
CA HIS A 1043 -9.90 -33.07 15.64
C HIS A 1043 -11.33 -32.69 15.95
#